data_AF-A0A2V2WHI5-F1
#
_entry.id   AF-A0A2V2WHI5-F1
#
_cell.length_a   1.000
_cell.length_b   1.000
_cell.length_c   1.000
_cell.angle_alpha   90.00
_cell.angle_beta   90.00
_cell.angle_gamma   90.00
#
_symmetry.space_group_name_H-M   'P 1'
#
loop_
_entity.id
_entity.type
_entity.pdbx_description
1 polymer ?
#
loop_
_entity_poly.entity_id
_entity_poly.type
_entity_poly.pdbx_seq_one_letter_code
_entity_poly.pdbx_strand_id
1 'polypeptide(L)'
;MGKSTMPTRDHFLKDDVDGGMMVAGWIAGEVLSQALGSREWVKDRKSFLASLYNQRRYVVDDIVIGDYGGECKAGAAPQGATCRCNQGGRTVYIKKFVESFRAEDVAEGAFTLKLWECDASHTLLHAPLNGLAVMMQDVVVAQLAMSSMLAGVDAARAPQDYYDGTTVTFHAISTSAAGARDALLSEMSARRVHFVSGVVTEAVLEMEGMDFIDSLLLEPRLNRFRRNVIRLSPTLEQQLFVLAEYLGNASGGSAHAVIRSGEAAAMADVLRRSLLTFGVSLASATLLAGGDALVDHLPVEGDVFVVGLSAGDAGAIARHVSSHGGVRVFVVFLEFALLHAEFVAAFRDGAGADRVVFATSLPHWNDRGSASETARNFAAAVPREEDRTPLSLMGFAATRLVHTALSRMYRVSAEKLADFFYNNVAVAVDDMLYGPFADGGACPATESGAGCGRNYGATRISVWPLARALDPAVPELFPAVTPSMKYADPAAGGLTARLLIGVIAGCAAALLLVAVLRYFCHSSRDNANAPRERLHPVTLVFTDIESSTALWAACPETMPDAVATHHRLIRSLIAKYRCYEVKTIGDSFMIACKSAFAAVQLVRELQQVFLQHDWGTSEIDDAYRMFEEDRAEEDAEYVPPTARLDAAVYRQYWNGLRVRVGVHTGLCDIRHDEVTKGYDYYGGTSNTAARTESVGNGGQVLLTRAAYFALSTAEREQVEVTALGAVALRGVPKPVEMYQLDAVPGRVVAGLRLDRDDGAVDDYSDCGSGSSGVSYNTCYDSTVSFISGLMSPYASRQRAGVLESLCRRWRVRMVEKGVMSYDDYCAALVERLAGRVGRVLGSRVDGFSGVPLAEIAATSAVSSQRQSMIRSFHSLGRSGSSSCTELSSVVPPVDGSEALPQESLVCPIVMRPTVLRELGWRVHVSSVTSYSDSLDSDAMRPRGT
;
A
#
# COMPACT_ATOMS: atom_id res chain seq x y z
N MET A 1 61.23 9.28 -51.10
CA MET A 1 61.26 7.81 -51.08
C MET A 1 62.19 7.35 -49.96
N GLY A 2 61.65 7.05 -48.77
CA GLY A 2 62.37 6.24 -47.79
C GLY A 2 62.17 4.76 -48.13
N LYS A 3 63.22 3.94 -48.00
CA LYS A 3 63.06 2.47 -48.10
C LYS A 3 62.23 2.03 -46.90
N SER A 4 61.02 1.54 -47.11
CA SER A 4 60.31 0.77 -46.09
C SER A 4 61.13 -0.48 -45.79
N THR A 5 61.62 -0.59 -44.57
CA THR A 5 62.11 -1.86 -44.02
C THR A 5 60.95 -2.84 -44.08
N MET A 6 61.06 -3.89 -44.90
CA MET A 6 60.07 -4.97 -44.83
C MET A 6 60.05 -5.54 -43.41
N PRO A 7 58.86 -5.84 -42.85
CA PRO A 7 58.76 -6.46 -41.54
C PRO A 7 59.58 -7.75 -41.49
N THR A 8 60.19 -8.03 -40.35
CA THR A 8 60.88 -9.31 -40.14
C THR A 8 59.87 -10.46 -40.22
N ARG A 9 60.33 -11.68 -40.56
CA ARG A 9 59.43 -12.84 -40.71
C ARG A 9 58.61 -13.14 -39.45
N ASP A 10 59.15 -12.77 -38.28
CA ASP A 10 58.51 -12.91 -36.97
C ASP A 10 57.45 -11.83 -36.67
N HIS A 11 57.40 -10.73 -37.43
CA HIS A 11 56.41 -9.65 -37.25
C HIS A 11 55.00 -10.19 -37.44
N PHE A 12 54.75 -10.85 -38.56
CA PHE A 12 53.46 -11.47 -38.90
C PHE A 12 53.07 -12.67 -37.99
N LEU A 13 53.94 -13.09 -37.08
CA LEU A 13 53.67 -14.10 -36.05
C LEU A 13 53.36 -13.48 -34.67
N LYS A 14 53.49 -12.15 -34.53
CA LYS A 14 53.36 -11.40 -33.27
C LYS A 14 52.40 -10.21 -33.38
N ASP A 15 52.13 -9.74 -34.60
CA ASP A 15 51.11 -8.76 -34.93
C ASP A 15 49.94 -9.49 -35.62
N ASP A 16 48.84 -9.63 -34.88
CA ASP A 16 47.66 -10.38 -35.34
C ASP A 16 46.95 -9.70 -36.54
N VAL A 17 47.09 -8.38 -36.68
CA VAL A 17 46.44 -7.58 -37.71
C VAL A 17 47.19 -7.72 -39.03
N ASP A 18 48.50 -7.48 -39.02
CA ASP A 18 49.35 -7.64 -40.20
C ASP A 18 49.46 -9.13 -40.60
N GLY A 19 49.51 -10.05 -39.63
CA GLY A 19 49.46 -11.49 -39.86
C GLY A 19 48.18 -11.94 -40.57
N GLY A 20 47.01 -11.48 -40.10
CA GLY A 20 45.72 -11.75 -40.74
C GLY A 20 45.64 -11.19 -42.17
N MET A 21 46.14 -9.98 -42.40
CA MET A 21 46.22 -9.36 -43.73
C MET A 21 47.15 -10.13 -44.68
N MET A 22 48.27 -10.66 -44.18
CA MET A 22 49.19 -11.50 -44.95
C MET A 22 48.52 -12.80 -45.41
N VAL A 23 47.79 -13.49 -44.52
CA VAL A 23 47.04 -14.72 -44.85
C VAL A 23 45.96 -14.42 -45.90
N ALA A 24 45.18 -13.35 -45.74
CA ALA A 24 44.18 -12.93 -46.71
C ALA A 24 44.79 -12.66 -48.10
N GLY A 25 45.97 -12.02 -48.14
CA GLY A 25 46.72 -11.77 -49.38
C GLY A 25 47.23 -13.05 -50.05
N TRP A 26 47.74 -14.01 -49.27
CA TRP A 26 48.16 -15.32 -49.79
C TRP A 26 46.98 -16.10 -50.40
N ILE A 27 45.87 -16.21 -49.65
CA ILE A 27 44.63 -16.84 -50.11
C ILE A 27 44.13 -16.24 -51.43
N ALA A 28 44.10 -14.90 -51.54
CA ALA A 28 43.70 -14.23 -52.77
C ALA A 28 44.65 -14.54 -53.96
N GLY A 29 45.95 -14.71 -53.68
CA GLY A 29 46.95 -15.15 -54.64
C GLY A 29 46.70 -16.58 -55.14
N GLU A 30 46.41 -17.52 -54.25
CA GLU A 30 46.09 -18.92 -54.62
C GLU A 30 44.81 -19.00 -55.44
N VAL A 31 43.74 -18.30 -55.04
CA VAL A 31 42.49 -18.21 -55.83
C VAL A 31 42.75 -17.64 -57.22
N LEU A 32 43.58 -16.59 -57.34
CA LEU A 32 43.94 -16.01 -58.64
C LEU A 32 44.78 -16.98 -59.49
N SER A 33 45.71 -17.71 -58.88
CA SER A 33 46.51 -18.75 -59.53
C SER A 33 45.62 -19.86 -60.11
N GLN A 34 44.69 -20.39 -59.31
CA GLN A 34 43.70 -21.36 -59.75
C GLN A 34 42.73 -20.79 -60.80
N ALA A 35 42.37 -19.51 -60.70
CA ALA A 35 41.53 -18.82 -61.69
C ALA A 35 42.20 -18.81 -63.07
N LEU A 36 43.50 -18.51 -63.12
CA LEU A 36 44.31 -18.32 -64.32
C LEU A 36 44.90 -19.59 -64.93
N GLY A 37 44.97 -20.71 -64.21
CA GLY A 37 45.52 -21.99 -64.73
C GLY A 37 44.79 -22.56 -65.96
N SER A 38 43.62 -22.01 -66.30
CA SER A 38 42.67 -22.57 -67.26
C SER A 38 42.73 -21.89 -68.63
N ARG A 39 43.55 -22.43 -69.56
CA ARG A 39 43.84 -21.84 -70.88
C ARG A 39 42.62 -21.53 -71.76
N GLU A 40 41.54 -22.30 -71.66
CA GLU A 40 40.33 -22.05 -72.45
C GLU A 40 39.58 -20.77 -72.03
N TRP A 41 39.67 -20.40 -70.75
CA TRP A 41 38.89 -19.34 -70.13
C TRP A 41 39.65 -18.01 -70.05
N VAL A 42 40.98 -18.02 -70.12
CA VAL A 42 41.85 -16.81 -70.09
C VAL A 42 42.10 -16.23 -71.49
N LYS A 43 41.42 -16.74 -72.54
CA LYS A 43 41.58 -16.26 -73.93
C LYS A 43 41.29 -14.76 -74.10
N ASP A 44 40.28 -14.26 -73.37
CA ASP A 44 39.84 -12.88 -73.40
C ASP A 44 39.06 -12.51 -72.12
N ARG A 45 38.87 -11.22 -71.86
CA ARG A 45 38.20 -10.71 -70.66
C ARG A 45 36.76 -11.22 -70.49
N LYS A 46 36.00 -11.39 -71.57
CA LYS A 46 34.60 -11.85 -71.53
C LYS A 46 34.54 -13.34 -71.19
N SER A 47 35.39 -14.15 -71.80
CA SER A 47 35.52 -15.58 -71.48
C SER A 47 35.96 -15.79 -70.02
N PHE A 48 36.90 -14.97 -69.53
CA PHE A 48 37.37 -15.06 -68.13
C PHE A 48 36.25 -14.70 -67.14
N LEU A 49 35.56 -13.58 -67.35
CA LEU A 49 34.43 -13.18 -66.50
C LEU A 49 33.29 -14.21 -66.52
N ALA A 50 32.94 -14.76 -67.69
CA ALA A 50 31.94 -15.82 -67.80
C ALA A 50 32.36 -17.11 -67.06
N SER A 51 33.67 -17.42 -67.02
CA SER A 51 34.20 -18.58 -66.30
C SER A 51 33.99 -18.51 -64.79
N LEU A 52 34.01 -17.31 -64.22
CA LEU A 52 33.83 -17.11 -62.77
C LEU A 52 32.43 -17.57 -62.38
N TYR A 53 31.39 -17.10 -63.09
CA TYR A 53 30.00 -17.39 -62.78
C TYR A 53 29.49 -18.76 -63.28
N ASN A 54 30.35 -19.65 -63.76
CA ASN A 54 29.96 -20.96 -64.28
C ASN A 54 30.11 -22.06 -63.22
N GLN A 55 29.40 -21.93 -62.10
CA GLN A 55 29.42 -22.87 -60.96
C GLN A 55 30.82 -23.05 -60.35
N ARG A 56 31.65 -22.00 -60.38
CA ARG A 56 33.07 -22.12 -60.01
C ARG A 56 33.26 -21.99 -58.50
N ARG A 57 34.08 -22.89 -57.96
CA ARG A 57 34.57 -22.91 -56.57
C ARG A 57 36.09 -23.06 -56.60
N TYR A 58 36.76 -22.48 -55.62
CA TYR A 58 38.19 -22.62 -55.39
C TYR A 58 38.40 -23.28 -54.03
N VAL A 59 39.44 -24.09 -53.90
CA VAL A 59 39.78 -24.77 -52.65
C VAL A 59 41.24 -24.45 -52.35
N VAL A 60 41.48 -23.76 -51.23
CA VAL A 60 42.80 -23.42 -50.72
C VAL A 60 42.93 -24.13 -49.39
N ASP A 61 43.64 -25.26 -49.40
CA ASP A 61 43.69 -26.24 -48.31
C ASP A 61 42.29 -26.66 -47.82
N ASP A 62 41.90 -26.28 -46.60
CA ASP A 62 40.58 -26.54 -46.00
C ASP A 62 39.54 -25.44 -46.30
N ILE A 63 39.96 -24.30 -46.86
CA ILE A 63 39.11 -23.15 -47.15
C ILE A 63 38.49 -23.28 -48.54
N VAL A 64 37.15 -23.42 -48.59
CA VAL A 64 36.38 -23.35 -49.83
C VAL A 64 35.95 -21.91 -50.09
N ILE A 65 36.43 -21.34 -51.20
CA ILE A 65 36.16 -19.96 -51.61
C ILE A 65 35.28 -19.94 -52.85
N GLY A 66 34.17 -19.24 -52.71
CA GLY A 66 33.23 -18.99 -53.77
C GLY A 66 32.05 -19.94 -53.78
N ASP A 67 30.99 -19.40 -54.36
CA ASP A 67 29.87 -20.14 -54.92
C ASP A 67 29.40 -19.31 -56.12
N TYR A 68 30.26 -19.21 -57.14
CA TYR A 68 30.10 -18.22 -58.21
C TYR A 68 29.17 -18.75 -59.29
N GLY A 69 27.92 -18.24 -59.29
CA GLY A 69 26.82 -18.79 -60.06
C GLY A 69 26.04 -17.72 -60.82
N GLY A 70 26.00 -17.84 -62.14
CA GLY A 70 25.20 -16.99 -63.02
C GLY A 70 23.72 -17.34 -63.02
N GLU A 71 23.01 -17.00 -64.09
CA GLU A 71 21.61 -17.37 -64.25
C GLU A 71 21.44 -18.88 -64.49
N CYS A 72 20.64 -19.52 -63.64
CA CYS A 72 20.30 -20.93 -63.77
C CYS A 72 19.06 -21.14 -64.64
N LYS A 73 19.02 -22.30 -65.32
CA LYS A 73 17.79 -22.81 -65.95
C LYS A 73 16.79 -23.26 -64.88
N ALA A 74 15.50 -23.17 -65.20
CA ALA A 74 14.43 -23.62 -64.30
C ALA A 74 14.65 -25.09 -63.87
N GLY A 75 14.53 -25.36 -62.57
CA GLY A 75 14.76 -26.68 -61.99
C GLY A 75 16.20 -27.00 -61.57
N ALA A 76 17.21 -26.20 -61.95
CA ALA A 76 18.60 -26.44 -61.53
C ALA A 76 18.88 -26.01 -60.07
N ALA A 77 18.30 -24.89 -59.60
CA ALA A 77 18.51 -24.43 -58.21
C ALA A 77 18.01 -25.44 -57.16
N PRO A 78 16.81 -26.06 -57.29
CA PRO A 78 16.37 -27.15 -56.40
C PRO A 78 17.24 -28.41 -56.43
N GLN A 79 18.13 -28.56 -57.42
CA GLN A 79 19.08 -29.67 -57.54
C GLN A 79 20.48 -29.31 -57.01
N GLY A 80 20.63 -28.17 -56.31
CA GLY A 80 21.88 -27.75 -55.71
C GLY A 80 22.83 -26.97 -56.63
N ALA A 81 22.36 -26.50 -57.79
CA ALA A 81 23.10 -25.53 -58.59
C ALA A 81 23.06 -24.14 -57.92
N THR A 82 24.19 -23.45 -57.92
CA THR A 82 24.34 -22.13 -57.31
C THR A 82 23.93 -21.05 -58.32
N CYS A 83 22.96 -20.18 -57.97
CA CYS A 83 22.24 -19.37 -58.97
C CYS A 83 22.16 -17.89 -58.59
N ARG A 84 22.67 -17.00 -59.44
CA ARG A 84 22.81 -15.54 -59.20
C ARG A 84 23.59 -15.22 -57.89
N CYS A 85 24.48 -16.11 -57.47
CA CYS A 85 25.42 -15.88 -56.36
C CYS A 85 26.71 -15.22 -56.87
N ASN A 86 27.23 -14.26 -56.09
CA ASN A 86 28.60 -13.76 -56.19
C ASN A 86 29.26 -13.67 -54.80
N GLN A 87 29.01 -14.66 -53.94
CA GLN A 87 29.56 -14.68 -52.59
C GLN A 87 30.99 -15.23 -52.56
N GLY A 88 31.77 -14.77 -51.57
CA GLY A 88 33.13 -15.23 -51.29
C GLY A 88 33.13 -16.51 -50.45
N GLY A 89 33.83 -16.48 -49.31
CA GLY A 89 33.69 -17.51 -48.29
C GLY A 89 32.31 -17.47 -47.62
N ARG A 90 31.79 -18.63 -47.21
CA ARG A 90 30.49 -18.77 -46.53
C ARG A 90 30.57 -18.78 -45.00
N THR A 91 31.79 -18.84 -44.45
CA THR A 91 32.06 -18.90 -43.00
C THR A 91 32.58 -17.55 -42.51
N VAL A 92 31.99 -17.05 -41.44
CA VAL A 92 32.32 -15.80 -40.75
C VAL A 92 32.84 -16.14 -39.36
N TYR A 93 33.99 -15.58 -39.00
CA TYR A 93 34.56 -15.71 -37.65
C TYR A 93 34.29 -14.43 -36.86
N ILE A 94 33.61 -14.57 -35.73
CA ILE A 94 33.41 -13.50 -34.76
C ILE A 94 34.70 -13.34 -33.95
N LYS A 95 35.32 -12.17 -34.08
CA LYS A 95 36.47 -11.75 -33.26
C LYS A 95 36.02 -10.82 -32.15
N LYS A 96 36.58 -11.00 -30.94
CA LYS A 96 36.48 -10.05 -29.83
C LYS A 96 37.71 -9.13 -29.85
N PHE A 97 37.51 -7.85 -29.52
CA PHE A 97 38.63 -6.95 -29.26
C PHE A 97 39.01 -7.03 -27.79
N VAL A 98 40.28 -7.32 -27.51
CA VAL A 98 40.86 -7.33 -26.15
C VAL A 98 41.75 -6.11 -25.94
N GLU A 99 42.51 -6.07 -24.84
CA GLU A 99 43.47 -5.00 -24.56
C GLU A 99 44.41 -4.75 -25.76
N SER A 100 44.81 -3.49 -25.93
CA SER A 100 45.57 -3.01 -27.10
C SER A 100 44.86 -3.19 -28.45
N PHE A 101 43.53 -3.34 -28.47
CA PHE A 101 42.71 -3.55 -29.68
C PHE A 101 43.08 -4.79 -30.50
N ARG A 102 43.72 -5.79 -29.89
CA ARG A 102 43.99 -7.08 -30.54
C ARG A 102 42.69 -7.84 -30.79
N ALA A 103 42.57 -8.48 -31.94
CA ALA A 103 41.36 -9.15 -32.39
C ALA A 103 41.50 -10.68 -32.27
N GLU A 104 41.06 -11.23 -31.13
CA GLU A 104 41.10 -12.66 -30.85
C GLU A 104 39.85 -13.37 -31.38
N ASP A 105 40.00 -14.56 -31.94
CA ASP A 105 38.85 -15.38 -32.34
C ASP A 105 38.06 -15.86 -31.11
N VAL A 106 36.73 -15.80 -31.19
CA VAL A 106 35.85 -16.43 -30.22
C VAL A 106 35.75 -17.92 -30.60
N ALA A 107 36.06 -18.82 -29.67
CA ALA A 107 36.17 -20.26 -29.95
C ALA A 107 34.89 -20.89 -30.53
N GLU A 108 33.72 -20.36 -30.15
CA GLU A 108 32.38 -20.75 -30.63
C GLU A 108 31.79 -19.73 -31.62
N GLY A 109 32.61 -18.77 -32.07
CA GLY A 109 32.20 -17.62 -32.89
C GLY A 109 32.14 -17.88 -34.40
N ALA A 110 32.09 -19.13 -34.85
CA ALA A 110 32.06 -19.48 -36.26
C ALA A 110 30.62 -19.62 -36.77
N PHE A 111 30.22 -18.78 -37.72
CA PHE A 111 28.93 -18.83 -38.39
C PHE A 111 29.08 -19.22 -39.86
N THR A 112 28.41 -20.28 -40.32
CA THR A 112 28.50 -20.74 -41.71
C THR A 112 27.14 -20.71 -42.40
N LEU A 113 27.04 -19.93 -43.48
CA LEU A 113 25.85 -19.86 -44.36
C LEU A 113 25.62 -21.19 -45.08
N LYS A 114 24.35 -21.50 -45.38
CA LYS A 114 24.00 -22.75 -46.09
C LYS A 114 24.36 -22.64 -47.57
N LEU A 115 24.71 -23.79 -48.16
CA LEU A 115 25.17 -23.93 -49.56
C LEU A 115 24.24 -23.35 -50.64
N TRP A 116 22.96 -23.12 -50.33
CA TRP A 116 21.96 -22.59 -51.27
C TRP A 116 21.51 -21.14 -50.96
N GLU A 117 22.05 -20.51 -49.93
CA GLU A 117 21.69 -19.14 -49.51
C GLU A 117 22.65 -18.14 -50.20
N CYS A 118 22.23 -17.57 -51.34
CA CYS A 118 23.02 -16.57 -52.08
C CYS A 118 23.08 -15.18 -51.45
N ASP A 119 22.37 -14.95 -50.36
CA ASP A 119 22.32 -13.69 -49.62
C ASP A 119 22.12 -13.98 -48.13
N ALA A 120 22.73 -13.17 -47.27
CA ALA A 120 22.59 -13.24 -45.81
C ALA A 120 21.37 -12.45 -45.29
N SER A 121 20.48 -12.00 -46.19
CA SER A 121 19.29 -11.18 -45.90
C SER A 121 18.27 -11.81 -44.94
N HIS A 122 18.40 -13.10 -44.62
CA HIS A 122 17.59 -13.80 -43.62
C HIS A 122 18.37 -14.24 -42.37
N THR A 123 19.65 -13.89 -42.25
CA THR A 123 20.49 -14.21 -41.10
C THR A 123 20.31 -13.17 -39.99
N LEU A 124 19.61 -13.54 -38.91
CA LEU A 124 19.48 -12.70 -37.72
C LEU A 124 20.57 -13.03 -36.69
N LEU A 125 21.44 -12.06 -36.38
CA LEU A 125 22.32 -12.12 -35.21
C LEU A 125 21.57 -11.57 -34.00
N HIS A 126 21.24 -12.46 -33.06
CA HIS A 126 20.57 -12.11 -31.82
C HIS A 126 21.57 -11.59 -30.78
N ALA A 127 21.15 -10.65 -29.93
CA ALA A 127 21.98 -10.17 -28.84
C ALA A 127 22.15 -11.27 -27.76
N PRO A 128 23.38 -11.56 -27.29
CA PRO A 128 23.59 -12.58 -26.28
C PRO A 128 23.06 -12.16 -24.91
N LEU A 129 22.55 -13.12 -24.13
CA LEU A 129 22.19 -12.89 -22.74
C LEU A 129 23.43 -13.10 -21.85
N ASN A 130 24.12 -12.00 -21.57
CA ASN A 130 25.26 -11.97 -20.65
C ASN A 130 24.86 -12.13 -19.19
N GLY A 131 25.31 -13.22 -18.56
CA GLY A 131 25.28 -13.45 -17.13
C GLY A 131 26.65 -13.40 -16.46
N LEU A 132 26.68 -13.24 -15.14
CA LEU A 132 27.91 -13.14 -14.35
C LEU A 132 27.83 -13.96 -13.05
N ALA A 133 28.95 -14.57 -12.66
CA ALA A 133 29.14 -15.24 -11.39
C ALA A 133 30.30 -14.63 -10.58
N VAL A 134 30.13 -14.54 -9.27
CA VAL A 134 31.13 -13.98 -8.34
C VAL A 134 31.87 -15.10 -7.61
N MET A 135 33.14 -15.30 -7.97
CA MET A 135 34.05 -16.24 -7.31
C MET A 135 34.71 -15.53 -6.10
N MET A 136 34.14 -15.75 -4.91
CA MET A 136 34.68 -15.24 -3.64
C MET A 136 35.86 -16.11 -3.19
N GLN A 137 37.09 -15.63 -3.38
CA GLN A 137 38.33 -16.38 -3.19
C GLN A 137 38.75 -16.52 -1.71
N ASP A 138 38.18 -15.70 -0.82
CA ASP A 138 38.40 -15.68 0.62
C ASP A 138 37.41 -16.56 1.41
N VAL A 139 36.39 -17.14 0.74
CA VAL A 139 35.36 -17.99 1.36
C VAL A 139 35.31 -19.35 0.65
N VAL A 140 36.01 -20.34 1.21
CA VAL A 140 36.16 -21.69 0.62
C VAL A 140 34.82 -22.34 0.26
N VAL A 141 33.81 -22.27 1.14
CA VAL A 141 32.47 -22.83 0.89
C VAL A 141 31.80 -22.16 -0.33
N ALA A 142 31.94 -20.83 -0.46
CA ALA A 142 31.41 -20.09 -1.59
C ALA A 142 32.10 -20.48 -2.91
N GLN A 143 33.43 -20.62 -2.88
CA GLN A 143 34.22 -21.03 -4.04
C GLN A 143 33.87 -22.44 -4.52
N LEU A 144 33.76 -23.41 -3.60
CA LEU A 144 33.36 -24.78 -3.92
C LEU A 144 31.92 -24.84 -4.46
N ALA A 145 30.99 -24.16 -3.80
CA ALA A 145 29.60 -24.08 -4.23
C ALA A 145 29.47 -23.47 -5.63
N MET A 146 30.11 -22.32 -5.88
CA MET A 146 30.07 -21.67 -7.20
C MET A 146 30.74 -22.53 -8.28
N SER A 147 31.86 -23.19 -7.98
CA SER A 147 32.53 -24.11 -8.92
C SER A 147 31.61 -25.27 -9.31
N SER A 148 30.85 -25.82 -8.35
CA SER A 148 29.88 -26.89 -8.60
C SER A 148 28.69 -26.41 -9.43
N MET A 149 28.16 -25.21 -9.16
CA MET A 149 27.10 -24.61 -9.98
C MET A 149 27.57 -24.34 -11.42
N LEU A 150 28.79 -23.80 -11.59
CA LEU A 150 29.39 -23.53 -12.90
C LEU A 150 29.58 -24.81 -13.73
N ALA A 151 30.03 -25.92 -13.13
CA ALA A 151 30.09 -27.21 -13.82
C ALA A 151 28.71 -27.66 -14.36
N GLY A 152 27.63 -27.34 -13.64
CA GLY A 152 26.26 -27.53 -14.11
C GLY A 152 25.84 -26.60 -15.26
N VAL A 153 26.21 -25.32 -15.18
CA VAL A 153 26.00 -24.31 -16.24
C VAL A 153 26.71 -24.75 -17.53
N ASP A 154 27.97 -25.18 -17.42
CA ASP A 154 28.79 -25.63 -18.54
C ASP A 154 28.23 -26.91 -19.16
N ALA A 155 27.79 -27.87 -18.35
CA ALA A 155 27.13 -29.10 -18.82
C ALA A 155 25.75 -28.86 -19.47
N ALA A 156 25.08 -27.75 -19.16
CA ALA A 156 23.82 -27.38 -19.81
C ALA A 156 24.00 -26.74 -21.19
N ARG A 157 25.22 -26.31 -21.56
CA ARG A 157 25.52 -25.86 -22.92
C ARG A 157 25.59 -27.07 -23.85
N ALA A 158 24.75 -27.06 -24.88
CA ALA A 158 24.87 -28.04 -25.95
C ALA A 158 26.19 -27.81 -26.74
N PRO A 159 26.80 -28.86 -27.32
CA PRO A 159 27.87 -28.68 -28.30
C PRO A 159 27.35 -27.88 -29.50
N GLN A 160 27.73 -26.60 -29.60
CA GLN A 160 27.27 -25.70 -30.65
C GLN A 160 28.07 -25.90 -31.95
N ASP A 161 27.72 -26.93 -32.71
CA ASP A 161 28.09 -27.01 -34.14
C ASP A 161 27.31 -25.99 -35.01
N TYR A 162 26.33 -25.29 -34.43
CA TYR A 162 25.51 -24.30 -35.14
C TYR A 162 25.02 -23.19 -34.20
N TYR A 163 25.22 -21.93 -34.62
CA TYR A 163 24.71 -20.75 -33.91
C TYR A 163 23.20 -20.61 -34.14
N ASP A 164 22.39 -20.90 -33.13
CA ASP A 164 20.91 -20.90 -33.19
C ASP A 164 20.26 -19.55 -32.83
N GLY A 165 21.05 -18.55 -32.43
CA GLY A 165 20.56 -17.25 -31.97
C GLY A 165 20.22 -17.16 -30.47
N THR A 166 20.51 -18.18 -29.66
CA THR A 166 20.19 -18.20 -28.22
C THR A 166 21.42 -18.29 -27.30
N THR A 167 22.50 -17.58 -27.63
CA THR A 167 23.74 -17.57 -26.85
C THR A 167 23.57 -16.95 -25.46
N VAL A 168 23.74 -17.78 -24.42
CA VAL A 168 23.87 -17.34 -23.01
C VAL A 168 25.36 -17.35 -22.65
N THR A 169 25.96 -16.17 -22.52
CA THR A 169 27.35 -16.07 -22.03
C THR A 169 27.34 -16.00 -20.51
N PHE A 170 28.32 -16.61 -19.85
CA PHE A 170 28.40 -16.58 -18.39
C PHE A 170 29.85 -16.37 -17.97
N HIS A 171 30.14 -15.28 -17.27
CA HIS A 171 31.51 -14.89 -16.92
C HIS A 171 31.73 -14.94 -15.41
N ALA A 172 32.77 -15.67 -14.97
CA ALA A 172 33.19 -15.70 -13.59
C ALA A 172 34.19 -14.56 -13.28
N ILE A 173 33.91 -13.74 -12.26
CA ILE A 173 34.83 -12.71 -11.75
C ILE A 173 35.43 -13.16 -10.42
N SER A 174 36.74 -12.97 -10.21
CA SER A 174 37.41 -13.34 -8.96
C SER A 174 37.60 -12.12 -8.06
N THR A 175 37.15 -12.21 -6.81
CA THR A 175 37.16 -11.10 -5.83
C THR A 175 37.09 -11.66 -4.40
N SER A 176 37.11 -10.79 -3.40
CA SER A 176 36.78 -11.15 -2.01
C SER A 176 35.28 -10.97 -1.75
N ALA A 177 34.74 -11.61 -0.71
CA ALA A 177 33.34 -11.45 -0.32
C ALA A 177 33.00 -9.99 0.02
N ALA A 178 33.94 -9.27 0.65
CA ALA A 178 33.81 -7.84 0.92
C ALA A 178 33.89 -6.98 -0.36
N GLY A 179 34.76 -7.33 -1.31
CA GLY A 179 34.94 -6.63 -2.59
C GLY A 179 33.93 -7.03 -3.69
N ALA A 180 32.99 -7.93 -3.40
CA ALA A 180 32.08 -8.50 -4.38
C ALA A 180 31.19 -7.45 -5.08
N ARG A 181 30.67 -6.49 -4.32
CA ARG A 181 29.84 -5.39 -4.84
C ARG A 181 30.62 -4.45 -5.76
N ASP A 182 31.80 -4.03 -5.34
CA ASP A 182 32.61 -3.05 -6.08
C ASP A 182 33.20 -3.65 -7.36
N ALA A 183 33.60 -4.92 -7.31
CA ALA A 183 33.98 -5.67 -8.49
C ALA A 183 32.81 -5.75 -9.50
N LEU A 184 31.60 -6.05 -9.03
CA LEU A 184 30.41 -6.12 -9.89
C LEU A 184 30.02 -4.76 -10.48
N LEU A 185 30.14 -3.67 -9.71
CA LEU A 185 29.93 -2.30 -10.22
C LEU A 185 30.95 -1.93 -11.32
N SER A 186 32.22 -2.26 -11.12
CA SER A 186 33.26 -2.08 -12.14
C SER A 186 32.89 -2.82 -13.45
N GLU A 187 32.42 -4.06 -13.32
CA GLU A 187 32.05 -4.90 -14.45
C GLU A 187 30.81 -4.39 -15.20
N MET A 188 29.81 -3.90 -14.49
CA MET A 188 28.65 -3.22 -15.10
C MET A 188 29.03 -1.93 -15.84
N SER A 189 30.14 -1.28 -15.48
CA SER A 189 30.65 -0.10 -16.19
C SER A 189 31.42 -0.46 -17.46
N ALA A 190 32.09 -1.63 -17.48
CA ALA A 190 32.88 -2.11 -18.61
C ALA A 190 32.06 -2.92 -19.64
N ARG A 191 31.00 -3.61 -19.20
CA ARG A 191 30.20 -4.51 -20.05
C ARG A 191 28.73 -4.55 -19.62
N ARG A 192 27.85 -4.87 -20.58
CA ARG A 192 26.43 -5.15 -20.28
C ARG A 192 26.31 -6.48 -19.55
N VAL A 193 25.94 -6.42 -18.27
CA VAL A 193 25.48 -7.56 -17.46
C VAL A 193 23.95 -7.52 -17.45
N HIS A 194 23.29 -8.63 -17.79
CA HIS A 194 21.83 -8.73 -17.72
C HIS A 194 21.37 -9.46 -16.45
N PHE A 195 22.11 -10.47 -16.03
CA PHE A 195 21.80 -11.21 -14.80
C PHE A 195 23.04 -11.70 -14.04
N VAL A 196 22.83 -12.04 -12.78
CA VAL A 196 23.78 -12.70 -11.89
C VAL A 196 23.16 -14.01 -11.41
N SER A 197 23.97 -15.06 -11.28
CA SER A 197 23.52 -16.34 -10.71
C SER A 197 24.63 -17.00 -9.89
N GLY A 198 24.24 -17.97 -9.07
CA GLY A 198 25.10 -18.63 -8.09
C GLY A 198 25.19 -17.91 -6.75
N VAL A 199 26.30 -18.11 -6.03
CA VAL A 199 26.52 -17.56 -4.68
C VAL A 199 26.76 -16.05 -4.71
N VAL A 200 26.05 -15.30 -3.88
CA VAL A 200 26.14 -13.83 -3.74
C VAL A 200 26.13 -13.40 -2.28
N THR A 201 26.55 -12.16 -2.02
CA THR A 201 26.37 -11.50 -0.71
C THR A 201 25.08 -10.67 -0.68
N GLU A 202 24.59 -10.30 0.51
CA GLU A 202 23.41 -9.44 0.66
C GLU A 202 23.62 -8.08 -0.05
N ALA A 203 24.83 -7.51 0.05
CA ALA A 203 25.21 -6.26 -0.61
C ALA A 203 25.25 -6.34 -2.16
N VAL A 204 25.48 -7.54 -2.71
CA VAL A 204 25.35 -7.80 -4.16
C VAL A 204 23.88 -7.95 -4.54
N LEU A 205 23.08 -8.71 -3.78
CA LEU A 205 21.64 -8.92 -4.02
C LEU A 205 20.81 -7.62 -3.90
N GLU A 206 21.38 -6.57 -3.31
CA GLU A 206 20.80 -5.21 -3.20
C GLU A 206 21.07 -4.29 -4.39
N MET A 207 21.86 -4.73 -5.37
CA MET A 207 22.13 -3.93 -6.56
C MET A 207 20.95 -3.92 -7.54
N GLU A 208 20.79 -2.81 -8.26
CA GLU A 208 19.77 -2.61 -9.29
C GLU A 208 20.39 -2.64 -10.71
N GLY A 209 19.55 -2.69 -11.75
CA GLY A 209 19.98 -2.67 -13.15
C GLY A 209 20.32 -4.03 -13.77
N MET A 210 20.25 -5.10 -12.99
CA MET A 210 20.41 -6.49 -13.43
C MET A 210 19.50 -7.43 -12.61
N ASP A 211 19.22 -8.60 -13.17
CA ASP A 211 18.43 -9.64 -12.50
C ASP A 211 19.30 -10.63 -11.71
N PHE A 212 18.71 -11.30 -10.73
CA PHE A 212 19.33 -12.36 -9.93
C PHE A 212 18.55 -13.65 -10.13
N ILE A 213 19.12 -14.60 -10.87
CA ILE A 213 18.46 -15.88 -11.16
C ILE A 213 18.95 -16.93 -10.15
N ASP A 214 18.04 -17.35 -9.28
CA ASP A 214 18.23 -18.35 -8.22
C ASP A 214 19.48 -18.17 -7.34
N SER A 215 19.85 -16.92 -7.06
CA SER A 215 21.08 -16.62 -6.34
C SER A 215 21.04 -17.07 -4.88
N LEU A 216 22.12 -17.73 -4.44
CA LEU A 216 22.27 -18.30 -3.11
C LEU A 216 22.99 -17.34 -2.17
N LEU A 217 22.50 -17.20 -0.95
CA LEU A 217 23.18 -16.49 0.12
C LEU A 217 23.95 -17.50 0.98
N LEU A 218 25.10 -17.07 1.52
CA LEU A 218 25.91 -17.87 2.45
C LEU A 218 25.27 -18.02 3.84
N GLU A 219 24.39 -17.09 4.20
CA GLU A 219 23.57 -17.16 5.40
C GLU A 219 22.09 -17.36 5.03
N PRO A 220 21.31 -18.15 5.77
CA PRO A 220 19.87 -18.21 5.57
C PRO A 220 19.24 -16.86 5.89
N ARG A 221 18.26 -16.46 5.07
CA ARG A 221 17.45 -15.23 5.22
C ARG A 221 16.02 -15.49 4.79
N LEU A 222 15.08 -14.73 5.36
CA LEU A 222 13.70 -14.73 4.90
C LEU A 222 13.58 -14.00 3.55
N ASN A 223 12.69 -14.49 2.68
CA ASN A 223 12.50 -13.98 1.35
C ASN A 223 11.79 -12.62 1.38
N ARG A 224 12.48 -11.58 0.91
CA ARG A 224 11.91 -10.23 0.72
C ARG A 224 11.65 -10.04 -0.78
N PHE A 225 10.41 -9.73 -1.15
CA PHE A 225 10.06 -9.54 -2.57
C PHE A 225 10.87 -8.40 -3.18
N ARG A 226 11.65 -8.73 -4.23
CA ARG A 226 12.35 -7.82 -5.13
C ARG A 226 12.07 -8.32 -6.54
N ARG A 227 11.63 -7.45 -7.45
CA ARG A 227 11.25 -7.85 -8.82
C ARG A 227 12.43 -8.41 -9.61
N ASN A 228 13.61 -7.80 -9.48
CA ASN A 228 14.82 -8.24 -10.15
C ASN A 228 15.46 -9.48 -9.48
N VAL A 229 14.85 -10.10 -8.48
CA VAL A 229 15.30 -11.38 -7.93
C VAL A 229 14.29 -12.44 -8.35
N ILE A 230 14.71 -13.47 -9.07
CA ILE A 230 13.86 -14.58 -9.51
C ILE A 230 14.28 -15.83 -8.73
N ARG A 231 13.42 -16.32 -7.84
CA ARG A 231 13.66 -17.56 -7.08
C ARG A 231 13.17 -18.76 -7.90
N LEU A 232 14.03 -19.76 -8.10
CA LEU A 232 13.65 -21.01 -8.78
C LEU A 232 13.61 -22.18 -7.80
N SER A 233 14.51 -22.17 -6.81
CA SER A 233 14.59 -23.13 -5.71
C SER A 233 13.65 -22.76 -4.55
N PRO A 234 13.29 -23.71 -3.68
CA PRO A 234 12.37 -23.47 -2.56
C PRO A 234 12.91 -22.38 -1.61
N THR A 235 12.10 -21.37 -1.28
CA THR A 235 12.51 -20.39 -0.25
C THR A 235 12.56 -21.05 1.14
N LEU A 236 13.25 -20.44 2.09
CA LEU A 236 13.34 -20.96 3.47
C LEU A 236 11.94 -21.19 4.07
N GLU A 237 11.00 -20.27 3.84
CA GLU A 237 9.62 -20.39 4.32
C GLU A 237 8.89 -21.56 3.68
N GLN A 238 9.07 -21.79 2.36
CA GLN A 238 8.47 -22.94 1.68
C GLN A 238 9.01 -24.27 2.23
N GLN A 239 10.32 -24.35 2.50
CA GLN A 239 10.94 -25.54 3.08
C GLN A 239 10.40 -25.80 4.50
N LEU A 240 10.39 -24.78 5.37
CA LEU A 240 9.83 -24.90 6.73
C LEU A 240 8.33 -25.24 6.73
N PHE A 241 7.56 -24.73 5.76
CA PHE A 241 6.12 -25.03 5.62
C PHE A 241 5.87 -26.47 5.20
N VAL A 242 6.57 -26.98 4.18
CA VAL A 242 6.41 -28.37 3.70
C VAL A 242 6.97 -29.39 4.71
N LEU A 243 8.05 -29.06 5.42
CA LEU A 243 8.54 -29.88 6.52
C LEU A 243 7.56 -29.92 7.71
N ALA A 244 6.87 -28.82 8.01
CA ALA A 244 5.80 -28.79 9.01
C ALA A 244 4.56 -29.59 8.57
N GLU A 245 4.21 -29.58 7.29
CA GLU A 245 3.13 -30.40 6.71
C GLU A 245 3.43 -31.90 6.80
N TYR A 246 4.64 -32.30 6.41
CA TYR A 246 5.13 -33.67 6.61
C TYR A 246 5.10 -34.05 8.10
N LEU A 247 5.56 -33.16 8.98
CA LEU A 247 5.60 -33.44 10.41
C LEU A 247 4.20 -33.61 11.01
N GLY A 248 3.24 -32.74 10.69
CA GLY A 248 1.85 -32.88 11.16
C GLY A 248 1.16 -34.16 10.69
N ASN A 249 1.53 -34.67 9.50
CA ASN A 249 1.06 -35.96 9.00
C ASN A 249 1.79 -37.17 9.63
N ALA A 250 3.07 -37.02 10.02
CA ALA A 250 3.89 -38.10 10.58
C ALA A 250 3.78 -38.23 12.12
N SER A 251 3.62 -37.12 12.83
CA SER A 251 3.49 -37.05 14.29
C SER A 251 2.75 -35.78 14.74
N GLY A 252 1.63 -35.94 15.45
CA GLY A 252 0.90 -34.84 16.10
C GLY A 252 1.57 -34.29 17.37
N GLY A 253 2.90 -34.13 17.35
CA GLY A 253 3.74 -33.90 18.51
C GLY A 253 4.19 -32.44 18.71
N SER A 254 5.38 -32.29 19.27
CA SER A 254 6.05 -31.00 19.44
C SER A 254 7.47 -31.04 18.89
N ALA A 255 7.85 -30.03 18.11
CA ALA A 255 9.19 -29.86 17.58
C ALA A 255 10.00 -28.85 18.40
N HIS A 256 11.32 -28.97 18.34
CA HIS A 256 12.28 -27.98 18.83
C HIS A 256 12.90 -27.25 17.63
N ALA A 257 13.56 -26.13 17.87
CA ALA A 257 14.35 -25.45 16.83
C ALA A 257 15.68 -24.93 17.39
N VAL A 258 16.73 -24.99 16.59
CA VAL A 258 18.04 -24.37 16.82
C VAL A 258 18.38 -23.55 15.58
N ILE A 259 18.40 -22.22 15.72
CA ILE A 259 18.49 -21.29 14.60
C ILE A 259 19.64 -20.31 14.83
N ARG A 260 20.66 -20.35 13.96
CA ARG A 260 21.82 -19.46 13.97
C ARG A 260 21.73 -18.48 12.79
N SER A 261 21.21 -17.28 13.04
CA SER A 261 21.05 -16.24 12.01
C SER A 261 20.83 -14.87 12.64
N GLY A 262 21.23 -13.79 11.96
CA GLY A 262 20.83 -12.42 12.32
C GLY A 262 19.31 -12.20 12.30
N GLU A 263 18.54 -13.07 11.60
CA GLU A 263 17.07 -13.04 11.56
C GLU A 263 16.42 -14.18 12.38
N ALA A 264 17.15 -14.84 13.29
CA ALA A 264 16.72 -16.08 13.94
C ALA A 264 15.34 -16.00 14.61
N ALA A 265 15.00 -14.88 15.25
CA ALA A 265 13.70 -14.67 15.89
C ALA A 265 12.53 -14.62 14.87
N ALA A 266 12.75 -14.06 13.69
CA ALA A 266 11.74 -14.00 12.63
C ALA A 266 11.57 -15.38 11.96
N MET A 267 12.66 -16.13 11.76
CA MET A 267 12.62 -17.51 11.28
C MET A 267 11.88 -18.44 12.25
N ALA A 268 12.14 -18.30 13.56
CA ALA A 268 11.45 -19.05 14.61
C ALA A 268 9.94 -18.79 14.59
N ASP A 269 9.52 -17.55 14.30
CA ASP A 269 8.10 -17.20 14.19
C ASP A 269 7.44 -17.75 12.91
N VAL A 270 8.15 -17.72 11.77
CA VAL A 270 7.70 -18.40 10.54
C VAL A 270 7.53 -19.91 10.79
N LEU A 271 8.54 -20.56 11.39
CA LEU A 271 8.45 -21.98 11.75
C LEU A 271 7.30 -22.26 12.72
N ARG A 272 7.10 -21.43 13.76
CA ARG A 272 5.97 -21.55 14.68
C ARG A 272 4.64 -21.50 13.94
N ARG A 273 4.46 -20.54 13.04
CA ARG A 273 3.23 -20.41 12.23
C ARG A 273 3.06 -21.58 11.26
N SER A 274 4.12 -22.08 10.64
CA SER A 274 4.10 -23.31 9.83
C SER A 274 3.62 -24.51 10.64
N LEU A 275 4.24 -24.79 11.79
CA LEU A 275 3.90 -25.92 12.64
C LEU A 275 2.45 -25.85 13.15
N LEU A 276 2.01 -24.69 13.64
CA LEU A 276 0.63 -24.47 14.11
C LEU A 276 -0.41 -24.70 13.01
N THR A 277 -0.06 -24.43 11.74
CA THR A 277 -0.96 -24.65 10.59
C THR A 277 -1.29 -26.13 10.40
N PHE A 278 -0.37 -27.02 10.78
CA PHE A 278 -0.51 -28.47 10.67
C PHE A 278 -0.70 -29.16 12.03
N GLY A 279 -1.11 -28.41 13.06
CA GLY A 279 -1.43 -28.94 14.40
C GLY A 279 -0.21 -29.33 15.25
N VAL A 280 1.01 -29.00 14.81
CA VAL A 280 2.26 -29.26 15.55
C VAL A 280 2.60 -28.05 16.42
N SER A 281 3.14 -28.28 17.61
CA SER A 281 3.59 -27.21 18.50
C SER A 281 5.12 -27.03 18.45
N LEU A 282 5.59 -25.78 18.58
CA LEU A 282 7.02 -25.48 18.74
C LEU A 282 7.33 -25.39 20.25
N ALA A 283 7.91 -26.46 20.81
CA ALA A 283 8.21 -26.59 22.24
C ALA A 283 9.31 -25.63 22.71
N SER A 284 10.38 -25.50 21.92
CA SER A 284 11.44 -24.51 22.16
C SER A 284 12.02 -23.98 20.84
N ALA A 285 12.67 -22.83 20.93
CA ALA A 285 13.49 -22.28 19.86
C ALA A 285 14.74 -21.64 20.48
N THR A 286 15.89 -22.30 20.31
CA THR A 286 17.20 -21.78 20.69
C THR A 286 17.70 -20.87 19.57
N LEU A 287 17.98 -19.61 19.89
CA LEU A 287 18.46 -18.61 18.93
C LEU A 287 19.95 -18.36 19.20
N LEU A 288 20.80 -18.57 18.20
CA LEU A 288 22.25 -18.57 18.31
C LEU A 288 22.88 -17.42 17.51
N ALA A 289 24.01 -16.90 18.01
CA ALA A 289 24.87 -15.97 17.29
C ALA A 289 25.83 -16.73 16.35
N GLY A 290 26.41 -16.02 15.37
CA GLY A 290 27.21 -16.59 14.28
C GLY A 290 28.52 -17.31 14.67
N GLY A 291 28.82 -17.49 15.95
CA GLY A 291 29.97 -18.26 16.45
C GLY A 291 29.62 -19.36 17.46
N ASP A 292 28.34 -19.54 17.82
CA ASP A 292 27.95 -20.54 18.82
C ASP A 292 27.93 -21.96 18.21
N ALA A 293 28.27 -22.95 19.03
CA ALA A 293 28.30 -24.36 18.64
C ALA A 293 26.87 -24.93 18.56
N LEU A 294 26.41 -25.23 17.33
CA LEU A 294 25.03 -25.63 17.09
C LEU A 294 24.66 -26.97 17.75
N VAL A 295 25.62 -27.92 17.76
CA VAL A 295 25.41 -29.29 18.27
C VAL A 295 25.09 -29.36 19.76
N ASP A 296 25.64 -28.45 20.56
CA ASP A 296 25.48 -28.43 22.03
C ASP A 296 24.04 -28.09 22.47
N HIS A 297 23.21 -27.63 21.52
CA HIS A 297 21.82 -27.27 21.73
C HIS A 297 20.81 -28.26 21.11
N LEU A 298 21.28 -29.35 20.49
CA LEU A 298 20.39 -30.37 19.91
C LEU A 298 19.79 -31.26 21.02
N PRO A 299 18.46 -31.52 21.00
CA PRO A 299 17.84 -32.45 21.94
C PRO A 299 18.31 -33.89 21.70
N VAL A 300 18.23 -34.72 22.74
CA VAL A 300 18.58 -36.16 22.67
C VAL A 300 17.45 -37.03 22.09
N GLU A 301 16.23 -36.50 22.01
CA GLU A 301 15.06 -37.19 21.46
C GLU A 301 14.07 -36.20 20.81
N GLY A 302 13.21 -36.73 19.95
CA GLY A 302 12.17 -35.98 19.26
C GLY A 302 12.65 -35.24 18.01
N ASP A 303 11.82 -34.31 17.55
CA ASP A 303 12.00 -33.59 16.29
C ASP A 303 12.68 -32.23 16.53
N VAL A 304 13.73 -31.91 15.77
CA VAL A 304 14.45 -30.62 15.84
C VAL A 304 14.71 -30.01 14.47
N PHE A 305 14.32 -28.75 14.28
CA PHE A 305 14.65 -27.94 13.11
C PHE A 305 15.98 -27.22 13.32
N VAL A 306 16.86 -27.30 12.33
CA VAL A 306 18.20 -26.73 12.33
C VAL A 306 18.34 -25.81 11.13
N VAL A 307 18.67 -24.54 11.39
CA VAL A 307 18.84 -23.48 10.39
C VAL A 307 20.10 -22.69 10.74
N GLY A 308 20.94 -22.38 9.75
CA GLY A 308 22.19 -21.65 9.95
C GLY A 308 23.41 -22.55 10.09
N LEU A 309 23.55 -23.54 9.21
CA LEU A 309 24.68 -24.50 9.23
C LEU A 309 26.00 -23.85 8.77
N SER A 310 27.11 -24.26 9.38
CA SER A 310 28.47 -23.89 9.00
C SER A 310 29.33 -25.13 8.77
N ALA A 311 30.52 -24.94 8.21
CA ALA A 311 31.53 -25.98 8.10
C ALA A 311 31.77 -26.68 9.46
N GLY A 312 31.82 -28.01 9.45
CA GLY A 312 31.94 -28.87 10.62
C GLY A 312 30.61 -29.32 11.25
N ASP A 313 29.49 -28.61 11.04
CA ASP A 313 28.21 -28.99 11.65
C ASP A 313 27.67 -30.31 11.10
N ALA A 314 27.89 -30.62 9.81
CA ALA A 314 27.47 -31.90 9.23
C ALA A 314 28.07 -33.10 9.97
N GLY A 315 29.37 -33.03 10.32
CA GLY A 315 30.06 -34.04 11.12
C GLY A 315 29.71 -34.01 12.62
N ALA A 316 29.17 -32.91 13.13
CA ALA A 316 28.62 -32.83 14.48
C ALA A 316 27.23 -33.47 14.56
N ILE A 317 26.34 -33.15 13.61
CA ILE A 317 25.01 -33.74 13.45
C ILE A 317 25.13 -35.26 13.25
N ALA A 318 26.02 -35.74 12.37
CA ALA A 318 26.24 -37.17 12.14
C ALA A 318 26.56 -37.96 13.42
N ARG A 319 27.47 -37.42 14.26
CA ARG A 319 27.79 -38.00 15.56
C ARG A 319 26.59 -37.97 16.50
N HIS A 320 25.87 -36.84 16.58
CA HIS A 320 24.72 -36.67 17.48
C HIS A 320 23.56 -37.60 17.15
N VAL A 321 23.18 -37.73 15.87
CA VAL A 321 22.11 -38.65 15.46
C VAL A 321 22.54 -40.12 15.62
N SER A 322 23.83 -40.43 15.42
CA SER A 322 24.36 -41.79 15.62
C SER A 322 24.36 -42.21 17.09
N SER A 323 24.67 -41.30 18.01
CA SER A 323 24.64 -41.58 19.46
C SER A 323 23.22 -41.58 20.06
N HIS A 324 22.28 -40.87 19.44
CA HIS A 324 20.91 -40.71 19.93
C HIS A 324 19.89 -41.25 18.92
N GLY A 325 19.45 -42.49 19.10
CA GLY A 325 18.48 -43.12 18.19
C GLY A 325 17.09 -42.47 18.15
N GLY A 326 16.73 -41.68 19.18
CA GLY A 326 15.42 -41.05 19.33
C GLY A 326 15.26 -39.66 18.70
N VAL A 327 16.33 -39.05 18.18
CA VAL A 327 16.27 -37.70 17.57
C VAL A 327 16.16 -37.75 16.04
N ARG A 328 15.38 -36.85 15.47
CA ARG A 328 15.26 -36.58 14.02
C ARG A 328 15.53 -35.10 13.75
N VAL A 329 16.46 -34.83 12.83
CA VAL A 329 17.02 -33.50 12.56
C VAL A 329 16.56 -33.02 11.19
N PHE A 330 15.85 -31.89 11.15
CA PHE A 330 15.39 -31.24 9.94
C PHE A 330 16.35 -30.13 9.55
N VAL A 331 16.92 -30.18 8.34
CA VAL A 331 17.89 -29.18 7.83
C VAL A 331 17.34 -28.46 6.59
N VAL A 332 17.81 -27.25 6.35
CA VAL A 332 17.48 -26.48 5.13
C VAL A 332 18.25 -27.08 3.95
N PHE A 333 17.56 -27.36 2.85
CA PHE A 333 18.12 -28.01 1.67
C PHE A 333 19.25 -27.18 1.02
N LEU A 334 19.13 -25.85 0.99
CA LEU A 334 20.17 -24.98 0.43
C LEU A 334 21.46 -25.01 1.26
N GLU A 335 21.35 -25.12 2.59
CA GLU A 335 22.52 -25.24 3.47
C GLU A 335 23.16 -26.63 3.36
N PHE A 336 22.35 -27.68 3.25
CA PHE A 336 22.80 -29.02 2.87
C PHE A 336 23.51 -29.02 1.50
N ALA A 337 22.99 -28.27 0.51
CA ALA A 337 23.58 -28.21 -0.83
C ALA A 337 24.94 -27.49 -0.84
N LEU A 338 25.09 -26.40 -0.07
CA LEU A 338 26.37 -25.72 0.16
C LEU A 338 27.40 -26.64 0.86
N LEU A 339 26.95 -27.46 1.81
CA LEU A 339 27.79 -28.37 2.61
C LEU A 339 27.75 -29.82 2.13
N HIS A 340 27.32 -30.08 0.88
CA HIS A 340 27.02 -31.43 0.37
C HIS A 340 28.18 -32.41 0.55
N ALA A 341 29.41 -31.97 0.25
CA ALA A 341 30.61 -32.79 0.41
C ALA A 341 30.89 -33.19 1.87
N GLU A 342 30.58 -32.31 2.84
CA GLU A 342 30.73 -32.61 4.27
C GLU A 342 29.65 -33.60 4.73
N PHE A 343 28.41 -33.47 4.28
CA PHE A 343 27.35 -34.43 4.58
C PHE A 343 27.64 -35.81 3.99
N VAL A 344 28.06 -35.90 2.72
CA VAL A 344 28.48 -37.16 2.09
C VAL A 344 29.67 -37.80 2.80
N ALA A 345 30.63 -37.00 3.27
CA ALA A 345 31.76 -37.50 4.05
C ALA A 345 31.35 -37.99 5.45
N ALA A 346 30.48 -37.24 6.15
CA ALA A 346 30.06 -37.53 7.52
C ALA A 346 29.08 -38.70 7.64
N PHE A 347 28.25 -38.94 6.62
CA PHE A 347 27.23 -40.00 6.60
C PHE A 347 27.57 -41.18 5.67
N ARG A 348 28.86 -41.35 5.32
CA ARG A 348 29.35 -42.43 4.43
C ARG A 348 28.90 -43.82 4.86
N ASP A 349 28.84 -44.07 6.16
CA ASP A 349 28.46 -45.38 6.73
C ASP A 349 26.94 -45.55 6.88
N GLY A 350 26.14 -44.58 6.40
CA GLY A 350 24.67 -44.57 6.43
C GLY A 350 24.02 -44.37 7.80
N ALA A 351 24.77 -44.47 8.89
CA ALA A 351 24.26 -44.39 10.26
C ALA A 351 23.50 -43.07 10.54
N GLY A 352 22.20 -43.17 10.83
CA GLY A 352 21.34 -42.02 11.14
C GLY A 352 20.98 -41.12 9.96
N ALA A 353 21.39 -41.45 8.72
CA ALA A 353 21.04 -40.69 7.52
C ALA A 353 19.53 -40.76 7.20
N ASP A 354 18.83 -41.77 7.71
CA ASP A 354 17.38 -41.91 7.70
C ASP A 354 16.64 -40.84 8.54
N ARG A 355 17.34 -40.27 9.53
CA ARG A 355 16.81 -39.29 10.50
C ARG A 355 17.34 -37.87 10.32
N VAL A 356 18.13 -37.61 9.27
CA VAL A 356 18.38 -36.23 8.79
C VAL A 356 17.44 -35.99 7.61
N VAL A 357 16.64 -34.93 7.65
CA VAL A 357 15.51 -34.72 6.73
C VAL A 357 15.52 -33.31 6.16
N PHE A 358 15.21 -33.13 4.88
CA PHE A 358 15.10 -31.82 4.22
C PHE A 358 14.01 -31.81 3.14
N ALA A 359 13.59 -30.61 2.73
CA ALA A 359 12.59 -30.43 1.67
C ALA A 359 13.23 -29.85 0.40
N THR A 360 13.03 -30.52 -0.75
CA THR A 360 13.60 -30.11 -2.04
C THR A 360 12.60 -30.28 -3.20
N SER A 361 12.72 -29.43 -4.21
CA SER A 361 11.99 -29.53 -5.48
C SER A 361 12.83 -30.11 -6.62
N LEU A 362 14.10 -30.47 -6.37
CA LEU A 362 14.94 -31.09 -7.38
C LEU A 362 14.58 -32.57 -7.55
N PRO A 363 14.65 -33.10 -8.78
CA PRO A 363 14.72 -34.55 -8.96
C PRO A 363 16.09 -35.06 -8.46
N HIS A 364 16.22 -36.39 -8.34
CA HIS A 364 17.42 -36.97 -7.73
C HIS A 364 18.63 -36.90 -8.66
N TRP A 365 19.65 -36.12 -8.29
CA TRP A 365 20.82 -35.80 -9.13
C TRP A 365 21.68 -37.01 -9.52
N ASN A 366 21.61 -38.12 -8.77
CA ASN A 366 22.29 -39.37 -9.06
C ASN A 366 21.38 -40.51 -9.58
N ASP A 367 20.09 -40.25 -9.84
CA ASP A 367 19.17 -41.27 -10.34
C ASP A 367 19.21 -41.36 -11.88
N ARG A 368 20.01 -42.31 -12.40
CA ARG A 368 20.05 -42.62 -13.85
C ARG A 368 18.78 -43.30 -14.37
N GLY A 369 18.02 -43.96 -13.49
CA GLY A 369 16.78 -44.66 -13.84
C GLY A 369 15.55 -43.75 -13.81
N SER A 370 15.73 -42.45 -13.54
CA SER A 370 14.63 -41.59 -13.14
C SER A 370 13.53 -41.45 -14.18
N ALA A 371 12.30 -41.30 -13.67
CA ALA A 371 11.18 -40.81 -14.45
C ALA A 371 11.39 -39.34 -14.87
N SER A 372 12.17 -38.56 -14.11
CA SER A 372 12.50 -37.17 -14.42
C SER A 372 13.39 -37.08 -15.67
N GLU A 373 12.96 -36.25 -16.62
CA GLU A 373 13.69 -35.97 -17.84
C GLU A 373 14.88 -35.05 -17.56
N THR A 374 14.73 -34.05 -16.69
CA THR A 374 15.85 -33.20 -16.23
C THR A 374 16.96 -34.04 -15.60
N ALA A 375 16.63 -34.99 -14.71
CA ALA A 375 17.64 -35.84 -14.06
C ALA A 375 18.38 -36.74 -15.06
N ARG A 376 17.68 -37.35 -16.02
CA ARG A 376 18.31 -38.16 -17.08
C ARG A 376 19.22 -37.31 -17.98
N ASN A 377 18.74 -36.13 -18.39
CA ASN A 377 19.50 -35.19 -19.22
C ASN A 377 20.77 -34.71 -18.49
N PHE A 378 20.64 -34.37 -17.21
CA PHE A 378 21.77 -33.99 -16.36
C PHE A 378 22.77 -35.14 -16.17
N ALA A 379 22.29 -36.36 -15.88
CA ALA A 379 23.16 -37.51 -15.67
C ALA A 379 23.91 -37.98 -16.94
N ALA A 380 23.37 -37.65 -18.12
CA ALA A 380 24.04 -37.83 -19.42
C ALA A 380 25.07 -36.74 -19.70
N ALA A 381 24.76 -35.47 -19.41
CA ALA A 381 25.66 -34.34 -19.60
C ALA A 381 26.83 -34.32 -18.60
N VAL A 382 26.60 -34.78 -17.36
CA VAL A 382 27.58 -34.92 -16.30
C VAL A 382 27.84 -36.41 -16.06
N PRO A 383 28.81 -37.04 -16.76
CA PRO A 383 29.01 -38.48 -16.71
C PRO A 383 29.68 -38.96 -15.41
N ARG A 384 30.57 -38.17 -14.80
CA ARG A 384 31.22 -38.48 -13.52
C ARG A 384 30.23 -38.27 -12.37
N GLU A 385 30.15 -39.26 -11.47
CA GLU A 385 29.19 -39.24 -10.35
C GLU A 385 29.58 -38.27 -9.25
N GLU A 386 30.89 -38.09 -9.01
CA GLU A 386 31.44 -37.14 -8.04
C GLU A 386 31.13 -35.66 -8.38
N ASP A 387 30.87 -35.35 -9.66
CA ASP A 387 30.43 -34.03 -10.10
C ASP A 387 28.93 -33.81 -9.91
N ARG A 388 28.13 -34.88 -9.78
CA ARG A 388 26.68 -34.80 -9.65
C ARG A 388 26.32 -34.47 -8.22
N THR A 389 26.01 -33.20 -8.02
CA THR A 389 25.66 -32.58 -6.74
C THR A 389 24.31 -31.87 -6.87
N PRO A 390 23.64 -31.53 -5.75
CA PRO A 390 22.46 -30.66 -5.81
C PRO A 390 22.77 -29.32 -6.51
N LEU A 391 23.94 -28.72 -6.27
CA LEU A 391 24.32 -27.42 -6.83
C LEU A 391 24.62 -27.45 -8.34
N SER A 392 25.26 -28.50 -8.85
CA SER A 392 25.46 -28.67 -10.30
C SER A 392 24.13 -28.96 -11.01
N LEU A 393 23.23 -29.75 -10.42
CA LEU A 393 21.87 -29.91 -10.97
C LEU A 393 21.10 -28.59 -10.98
N MET A 394 21.22 -27.76 -9.93
CA MET A 394 20.63 -26.41 -9.90
C MET A 394 21.18 -25.52 -11.02
N GLY A 395 22.50 -25.46 -11.19
CA GLY A 395 23.16 -24.70 -12.27
C GLY A 395 22.72 -25.16 -13.66
N PHE A 396 22.61 -26.47 -13.86
CA PHE A 396 22.13 -27.08 -15.10
C PHE A 396 20.67 -26.70 -15.40
N ALA A 397 19.77 -26.91 -14.44
CA ALA A 397 18.35 -26.65 -14.61
C ALA A 397 18.04 -25.15 -14.80
N ALA A 398 18.69 -24.27 -14.03
CA ALA A 398 18.57 -22.82 -14.18
C ALA A 398 19.07 -22.35 -15.56
N THR A 399 20.17 -22.89 -16.06
CA THR A 399 20.71 -22.54 -17.39
C THR A 399 19.76 -22.96 -18.51
N ARG A 400 19.17 -24.17 -18.43
CA ARG A 400 18.15 -24.61 -19.40
C ARG A 400 16.88 -23.76 -19.37
N LEU A 401 16.47 -23.30 -18.19
CA LEU A 401 15.36 -22.34 -18.07
C LEU A 401 15.70 -20.99 -18.71
N VAL A 402 16.91 -20.48 -18.52
CA VAL A 402 17.38 -19.23 -19.13
C VAL A 402 17.45 -19.34 -20.66
N HIS A 403 17.93 -20.44 -21.23
CA HIS A 403 17.84 -20.71 -22.67
C HIS A 403 16.39 -20.77 -23.17
N THR A 404 15.51 -21.44 -22.41
CA THR A 404 14.08 -21.53 -22.76
C THR A 404 13.40 -20.15 -22.75
N ALA A 405 13.75 -19.28 -21.80
CA ALA A 405 13.30 -17.89 -21.75
C ALA A 405 13.82 -17.11 -22.98
N LEU A 406 15.15 -17.18 -23.23
CA LEU A 406 15.81 -16.46 -24.32
C LEU A 406 15.23 -16.83 -25.70
N SER A 407 14.92 -18.10 -25.94
CA SER A 407 14.29 -18.56 -27.19
C SER A 407 12.92 -17.92 -27.50
N ARG A 408 12.29 -17.28 -26.51
CA ARG A 408 10.98 -16.60 -26.60
C ARG A 408 11.10 -15.07 -26.49
N MET A 409 12.32 -14.52 -26.43
CA MET A 409 12.59 -13.09 -26.27
C MET A 409 13.11 -12.47 -27.56
N TYR A 410 12.35 -11.50 -28.13
CA TYR A 410 12.81 -10.75 -29.31
C TYR A 410 13.85 -9.65 -28.98
N ARG A 411 13.87 -9.18 -27.73
CA ARG A 411 14.85 -8.20 -27.23
C ARG A 411 15.38 -8.65 -25.88
N VAL A 412 16.68 -8.45 -25.68
CA VAL A 412 17.40 -8.88 -24.48
C VAL A 412 17.79 -7.66 -23.64
N SER A 413 17.35 -7.65 -22.39
CA SER A 413 17.80 -6.79 -21.29
C SER A 413 17.45 -7.45 -19.96
N ALA A 414 17.97 -6.95 -18.84
CA ALA A 414 17.56 -7.39 -17.50
C ALA A 414 16.04 -7.23 -17.32
N GLU A 415 15.52 -6.01 -17.49
CA GLU A 415 14.08 -5.72 -17.41
C GLU A 415 13.21 -6.72 -18.22
N LYS A 416 13.64 -7.09 -19.44
CA LYS A 416 12.89 -8.00 -20.31
C LYS A 416 13.01 -9.48 -19.89
N LEU A 417 14.06 -9.85 -19.16
CA LEU A 417 14.20 -11.18 -18.55
C LEU A 417 13.28 -11.30 -17.33
N ALA A 418 13.28 -10.33 -16.42
CA ALA A 418 12.30 -10.25 -15.32
C ALA A 418 10.85 -10.23 -15.87
N ASP A 419 10.57 -9.40 -16.88
CA ASP A 419 9.27 -9.35 -17.55
C ASP A 419 8.84 -10.72 -18.09
N PHE A 420 9.77 -11.52 -18.61
CA PHE A 420 9.43 -12.87 -19.08
C PHE A 420 8.87 -13.72 -17.94
N PHE A 421 9.48 -13.70 -16.76
CA PHE A 421 9.00 -14.47 -15.61
C PHE A 421 7.66 -13.95 -15.06
N TYR A 422 7.48 -12.63 -14.94
CA TYR A 422 6.22 -12.07 -14.39
C TYR A 422 5.04 -12.03 -15.37
N ASN A 423 5.27 -12.05 -16.68
CA ASN A 423 4.19 -12.08 -17.68
C ASN A 423 3.74 -13.51 -18.05
N ASN A 424 4.53 -14.54 -17.74
CA ASN A 424 4.16 -15.94 -17.99
C ASN A 424 3.55 -16.58 -16.74
N VAL A 425 2.44 -17.30 -16.92
CA VAL A 425 1.74 -17.99 -15.81
C VAL A 425 2.62 -19.07 -15.18
N ALA A 426 3.38 -19.81 -15.98
CA ALA A 426 4.44 -20.71 -15.51
C ALA A 426 5.37 -21.02 -16.68
N VAL A 427 6.59 -21.45 -16.38
CA VAL A 427 7.56 -21.91 -17.38
C VAL A 427 7.87 -23.37 -17.11
N ALA A 428 7.56 -24.23 -18.07
CA ALA A 428 7.92 -25.65 -18.04
C ALA A 428 9.20 -25.88 -18.87
N VAL A 429 10.12 -26.66 -18.32
CA VAL A 429 11.38 -27.09 -18.95
C VAL A 429 11.58 -28.54 -18.57
N ASP A 430 11.65 -29.43 -19.56
CA ASP A 430 11.57 -30.88 -19.34
C ASP A 430 10.34 -31.22 -18.46
N ASP A 431 10.53 -31.90 -17.33
CA ASP A 431 9.50 -32.19 -16.32
C ASP A 431 9.41 -31.17 -15.16
N MET A 432 10.28 -30.15 -15.13
CA MET A 432 10.30 -29.11 -14.10
C MET A 432 9.36 -27.94 -14.44
N LEU A 433 8.77 -27.33 -13.40
CA LEU A 433 7.79 -26.24 -13.50
C LEU A 433 8.15 -25.08 -12.56
N TYR A 434 8.34 -23.90 -13.14
CA TYR A 434 8.73 -22.67 -12.45
C TYR A 434 7.59 -21.63 -12.48
N GLY A 435 7.38 -20.91 -11.38
CA GLY A 435 6.24 -20.00 -11.21
C GLY A 435 4.95 -20.71 -10.76
N PRO A 436 3.81 -19.99 -10.65
CA PRO A 436 3.57 -18.61 -11.10
C PRO A 436 4.31 -17.53 -10.32
N PHE A 437 4.80 -16.53 -11.04
CA PHE A 437 5.33 -15.29 -10.49
C PHE A 437 4.26 -14.18 -10.57
N ALA A 438 4.26 -13.22 -9.63
CA ALA A 438 3.38 -12.06 -9.67
C ALA A 438 4.09 -10.79 -9.17
N ASP A 439 3.89 -9.68 -9.88
CA ASP A 439 4.63 -8.40 -9.72
C ASP A 439 4.07 -7.48 -8.59
N GLY A 440 3.18 -8.00 -7.73
CA GLY A 440 2.65 -7.32 -6.55
C GLY A 440 1.66 -6.17 -6.80
N GLY A 441 1.76 -5.44 -7.91
CA GLY A 441 0.81 -4.39 -8.30
C GLY A 441 -0.56 -4.90 -8.74
N ALA A 442 -0.70 -6.21 -8.97
CA ALA A 442 -1.88 -6.83 -9.60
C ALA A 442 -2.92 -7.42 -8.64
N CYS A 443 -2.76 -7.29 -7.31
CA CYS A 443 -3.66 -7.91 -6.32
C CYS A 443 -4.44 -6.92 -5.44
N PRO A 444 -5.61 -7.32 -4.91
CA PRO A 444 -6.20 -6.70 -3.74
C PRO A 444 -5.29 -6.85 -2.50
N ALA A 445 -5.14 -5.78 -1.72
CA ALA A 445 -4.23 -5.71 -0.57
C ALA A 445 -4.80 -6.37 0.71
N THR A 446 -5.28 -7.62 0.63
CA THR A 446 -6.12 -8.25 1.68
C THR A 446 -5.52 -9.49 2.36
N GLU A 447 -4.31 -9.93 2.03
CA GLU A 447 -3.62 -11.03 2.76
C GLU A 447 -2.24 -10.57 3.27
N SER A 448 -2.15 -10.34 4.59
CA SER A 448 -0.94 -10.27 5.43
C SER A 448 0.31 -9.50 4.94
N GLY A 449 0.28 -8.17 5.02
CA GLY A 449 1.43 -7.32 5.44
C GLY A 449 2.66 -7.18 4.53
N ALA A 450 2.98 -8.17 3.70
CA ALA A 450 3.89 -8.03 2.57
C ALA A 450 3.10 -7.64 1.33
N GLY A 451 3.69 -6.90 0.38
CA GLY A 451 3.06 -6.65 -0.90
C GLY A 451 2.76 -7.98 -1.62
N CYS A 452 1.72 -8.03 -2.46
CA CYS A 452 1.29 -9.27 -3.13
C CYS A 452 2.26 -9.78 -4.22
N GLY A 453 3.54 -9.40 -4.14
CA GLY A 453 4.57 -9.90 -5.02
C GLY A 453 4.79 -11.38 -4.74
N ARG A 454 4.26 -12.25 -5.61
CA ARG A 454 4.48 -13.69 -5.51
C ARG A 454 5.76 -14.03 -6.24
N ASN A 455 6.84 -14.11 -5.49
CA ASN A 455 8.09 -14.73 -5.92
C ASN A 455 8.40 -15.85 -4.91
N TYR A 456 7.43 -16.76 -4.78
CA TYR A 456 7.62 -18.03 -4.08
C TYR A 456 8.36 -18.95 -5.06
N GLY A 457 9.49 -19.50 -4.65
CA GLY A 457 10.47 -20.06 -5.57
C GLY A 457 9.99 -21.31 -6.30
N ALA A 458 10.02 -22.45 -5.62
CA ALA A 458 9.73 -23.73 -6.26
C ALA A 458 8.26 -24.17 -6.11
N THR A 459 7.83 -24.99 -7.07
CA THR A 459 6.65 -25.86 -6.95
C THR A 459 7.09 -27.32 -6.74
N ARG A 460 6.15 -28.23 -6.43
CA ARG A 460 6.41 -29.69 -6.34
C ARG A 460 7.60 -30.03 -5.40
N ILE A 461 7.57 -29.49 -4.19
CA ILE A 461 8.54 -29.71 -3.13
C ILE A 461 8.21 -31.02 -2.41
N SER A 462 9.16 -31.94 -2.37
CA SER A 462 9.09 -33.24 -1.69
C SER A 462 9.97 -33.24 -0.43
N VAL A 463 9.74 -34.17 0.51
CA VAL A 463 10.56 -34.31 1.73
C VAL A 463 11.38 -35.60 1.65
N TRP A 464 12.70 -35.48 1.78
CA TRP A 464 13.64 -36.59 1.64
C TRP A 464 14.41 -36.82 2.95
N PRO A 465 14.73 -38.09 3.27
CA PRO A 465 15.81 -38.40 4.21
C PRO A 465 17.16 -38.18 3.51
N LEU A 466 18.20 -37.86 4.26
CA LEU A 466 19.58 -37.78 3.75
C LEU A 466 20.02 -39.13 3.16
N ALA A 467 19.52 -40.25 3.69
CA ALA A 467 19.72 -41.57 3.11
C ALA A 467 19.31 -41.64 1.62
N ARG A 468 18.24 -40.94 1.21
CA ARG A 468 17.84 -40.83 -0.21
C ARG A 468 18.80 -39.99 -1.03
N ALA A 469 19.37 -38.93 -0.46
CA ALA A 469 20.38 -38.11 -1.13
C ALA A 469 21.69 -38.87 -1.43
N LEU A 470 21.95 -39.93 -0.65
CA LEU A 470 23.10 -40.83 -0.79
C LEU A 470 22.79 -42.04 -1.67
N ASP A 471 21.56 -42.57 -1.62
CA ASP A 471 21.10 -43.71 -2.42
C ASP A 471 19.75 -43.41 -3.12
N PRO A 472 19.69 -43.33 -4.47
CA PRO A 472 18.47 -43.07 -5.22
C PRO A 472 17.35 -44.09 -4.98
N ALA A 473 17.68 -45.32 -4.54
CA ALA A 473 16.72 -46.39 -4.31
C ALA A 473 15.86 -46.18 -3.05
N VAL A 474 16.31 -45.35 -2.10
CA VAL A 474 15.52 -45.01 -0.89
C VAL A 474 14.38 -44.07 -1.29
N PRO A 475 13.11 -44.37 -0.98
CA PRO A 475 11.97 -43.54 -1.38
C PRO A 475 11.91 -42.18 -0.65
N GLU A 476 11.12 -41.25 -1.19
CA GLU A 476 10.80 -39.99 -0.51
C GLU A 476 9.91 -40.23 0.74
N LEU A 477 10.06 -39.40 1.76
CA LEU A 477 9.26 -39.46 3.00
C LEU A 477 7.90 -38.77 2.84
N PHE A 478 7.82 -37.76 1.98
CA PHE A 478 6.59 -37.05 1.65
C PHE A 478 6.59 -36.69 0.15
N PRO A 479 5.48 -36.95 -0.57
CA PRO A 479 5.41 -36.69 -1.99
C PRO A 479 5.47 -35.19 -2.32
N ALA A 480 5.83 -34.90 -3.58
CA ALA A 480 5.97 -33.54 -4.07
C ALA A 480 4.66 -32.73 -4.03
N VAL A 481 4.61 -31.67 -3.21
CA VAL A 481 3.48 -30.75 -3.05
C VAL A 481 3.83 -29.31 -3.45
N THR A 482 2.83 -28.52 -3.83
CA THR A 482 3.00 -27.06 -4.00
C THR A 482 2.38 -26.36 -2.80
N PRO A 483 3.18 -25.75 -1.90
CA PRO A 483 2.66 -25.23 -0.64
C PRO A 483 1.73 -24.04 -0.86
N SER A 484 0.64 -23.99 -0.08
CA SER A 484 -0.33 -22.89 -0.13
C SER A 484 0.24 -21.57 0.41
N MET A 485 1.28 -21.64 1.26
CA MET A 485 1.85 -20.54 2.03
C MET A 485 0.80 -19.75 2.86
N LYS A 486 -0.33 -20.39 3.18
CA LYS A 486 -1.37 -19.84 4.06
C LYS A 486 -1.19 -20.39 5.46
N TYR A 487 -0.85 -19.53 6.40
CA TYR A 487 -0.69 -19.88 7.80
C TYR A 487 -2.03 -19.83 8.53
N ALA A 488 -2.25 -20.75 9.46
CA ALA A 488 -3.36 -20.65 10.40
C ALA A 488 -3.17 -19.42 11.31
N ASP A 489 -4.21 -18.59 11.42
CA ASP A 489 -4.25 -17.49 12.38
C ASP A 489 -4.35 -18.06 13.81
N PRO A 490 -3.43 -17.73 14.74
CA PRO A 490 -3.55 -18.14 16.15
C PRO A 490 -4.88 -17.76 16.80
N ALA A 491 -5.58 -16.73 16.30
CA ALA A 491 -6.90 -16.30 16.77
C ALA A 491 -8.07 -17.07 16.12
N ALA A 492 -7.85 -17.87 15.07
CA ALA A 492 -8.88 -18.69 14.43
C ALA A 492 -9.10 -20.05 15.10
N GLY A 493 -8.27 -20.41 16.10
CA GLY A 493 -8.56 -21.48 17.04
C GLY A 493 -9.74 -21.10 17.92
N GLY A 494 -10.93 -21.57 17.57
CA GLY A 494 -12.17 -21.28 18.31
C GLY A 494 -12.06 -21.61 19.80
N LEU A 495 -12.83 -20.86 20.62
CA LEU A 495 -12.89 -20.95 22.08
C LEU A 495 -12.74 -22.40 22.57
N THR A 496 -11.66 -22.70 23.30
CA THR A 496 -11.47 -24.03 23.92
C THR A 496 -12.69 -24.41 24.75
N ALA A 497 -12.98 -25.71 24.93
CA ALA A 497 -14.23 -26.14 25.60
C ALA A 497 -14.48 -25.46 26.97
N ARG A 498 -13.41 -25.10 27.71
CA ARG A 498 -13.51 -24.33 28.97
C ARG A 498 -13.92 -22.87 28.75
N LEU A 499 -13.38 -22.21 27.72
CA LEU A 499 -13.81 -20.88 27.28
C LEU A 499 -15.22 -20.91 26.69
N LEU A 500 -15.62 -21.97 25.97
CA LEU A 500 -16.99 -22.14 25.48
C LEU A 500 -17.99 -22.29 26.64
N ILE A 501 -17.67 -23.08 27.66
CA ILE A 501 -18.47 -23.18 28.90
C ILE A 501 -18.51 -21.82 29.62
N GLY A 502 -17.40 -21.10 29.70
CA GLY A 502 -17.33 -19.75 30.26
C GLY A 502 -18.18 -18.73 29.48
N VAL A 503 -18.19 -18.81 28.15
CA VAL A 503 -19.03 -17.96 27.28
C VAL A 503 -20.50 -18.38 27.36
N ILE A 504 -20.84 -19.66 27.45
CA ILE A 504 -22.23 -20.11 27.62
C ILE A 504 -22.78 -19.68 28.99
N ALA A 505 -22.01 -19.86 30.06
CA ALA A 505 -22.37 -19.39 31.40
C ALA A 505 -22.44 -17.85 31.46
N GLY A 506 -21.48 -17.17 30.84
CA GLY A 506 -21.44 -15.71 30.71
C GLY A 506 -22.61 -15.15 29.89
N CYS A 507 -22.99 -15.80 28.79
CA CYS A 507 -24.15 -15.45 27.98
C CYS A 507 -25.46 -15.77 28.71
N ALA A 508 -25.56 -16.86 29.48
CA ALA A 508 -26.74 -17.13 30.31
C ALA A 508 -26.90 -16.06 31.41
N ALA A 509 -25.82 -15.71 32.10
CA ALA A 509 -25.81 -14.62 33.08
C ALA A 509 -26.10 -13.26 32.44
N ALA A 510 -25.51 -12.97 31.27
CA ALA A 510 -25.75 -11.73 30.54
C ALA A 510 -27.15 -11.66 29.92
N LEU A 511 -27.78 -12.77 29.52
CA LEU A 511 -29.17 -12.81 29.06
C LEU A 511 -30.14 -12.58 30.23
N LEU A 512 -29.84 -13.11 31.42
CA LEU A 512 -30.54 -12.77 32.65
C LEU A 512 -30.38 -11.28 33.00
N LEU A 513 -29.15 -10.76 32.92
CA LEU A 513 -28.85 -9.34 33.14
C LEU A 513 -29.54 -8.44 32.10
N VAL A 514 -29.58 -8.84 30.82
CA VAL A 514 -30.25 -8.10 29.73
C VAL A 514 -31.77 -8.22 29.81
N ALA A 515 -32.33 -9.31 30.32
CA ALA A 515 -33.76 -9.41 30.61
C ALA A 515 -34.16 -8.44 31.75
N VAL A 516 -33.37 -8.39 32.82
CA VAL A 516 -33.55 -7.44 33.93
C VAL A 516 -33.31 -5.99 33.47
N LEU A 517 -32.25 -5.72 32.70
CA LEU A 517 -31.96 -4.39 32.17
C LEU A 517 -32.98 -3.93 31.12
N ARG A 518 -33.57 -4.82 30.30
CA ARG A 518 -34.70 -4.47 29.43
C ARG A 518 -35.99 -4.16 30.19
N TYR A 519 -36.18 -4.76 31.36
CA TYR A 519 -37.29 -4.41 32.25
C TYR A 519 -37.10 -3.02 32.88
N PHE A 520 -35.85 -2.60 33.16
CA PHE A 520 -35.54 -1.31 33.79
C PHE A 520 -35.11 -0.18 32.83
N CYS A 521 -34.78 -0.45 31.57
CA CYS A 521 -34.31 0.55 30.59
C CYS A 521 -35.15 0.55 29.31
N HIS A 522 -36.37 1.06 29.40
CA HIS A 522 -37.23 1.32 28.24
C HIS A 522 -36.75 2.60 27.51
N SER A 523 -36.26 2.45 26.27
CA SER A 523 -35.74 3.57 25.46
C SER A 523 -36.85 4.57 25.08
N SER A 524 -36.67 5.86 25.34
CA SER A 524 -37.72 6.89 25.19
C SER A 524 -38.10 7.25 23.75
N ARG A 525 -37.29 6.84 22.74
CA ARG A 525 -37.62 7.04 21.31
C ARG A 525 -38.30 5.81 20.72
N ASP A 526 -39.39 5.37 21.34
CA ASP A 526 -40.26 4.35 20.74
C ASP A 526 -41.02 4.96 19.55
N ASN A 527 -40.52 4.66 18.35
CA ASN A 527 -41.14 5.05 17.09
C ASN A 527 -42.60 4.56 16.96
N ALA A 528 -43.05 3.54 17.69
CA ALA A 528 -44.46 3.12 17.67
C ALA A 528 -45.40 4.24 18.15
N ASN A 529 -44.94 5.11 19.04
CA ASN A 529 -45.70 6.22 19.61
C ASN A 529 -45.74 7.46 18.71
N ALA A 530 -44.87 7.57 17.70
CA ALA A 530 -44.89 8.66 16.73
C ALA A 530 -46.23 8.70 15.95
N PRO A 531 -46.90 9.87 15.85
CA PRO A 531 -47.91 10.11 14.83
C PRO A 531 -47.34 9.97 13.40
N ARG A 532 -47.92 9.10 12.56
CA ARG A 532 -47.41 8.80 11.20
C ARG A 532 -48.39 9.14 10.07
N GLU A 533 -49.67 9.27 10.40
CA GLU A 533 -50.76 9.35 9.43
C GLU A 533 -51.01 10.81 9.03
N ARG A 534 -50.67 11.15 7.78
CA ARG A 534 -50.71 12.53 7.24
C ARG A 534 -52.10 13.18 7.24
N LEU A 535 -53.16 12.39 7.37
CA LEU A 535 -54.56 12.85 7.38
C LEU A 535 -55.11 13.06 8.79
N HIS A 536 -54.39 12.64 9.83
CA HIS A 536 -54.80 12.79 11.23
C HIS A 536 -54.09 13.99 11.88
N PRO A 537 -54.80 14.85 12.63
CA PRO A 537 -54.17 15.93 13.38
C PRO A 537 -53.13 15.41 14.38
N VAL A 538 -51.99 16.07 14.41
CA VAL A 538 -50.92 15.85 15.39
C VAL A 538 -51.02 16.92 16.46
N THR A 539 -50.93 16.55 17.73
CA THR A 539 -50.74 17.52 18.80
C THR A 539 -49.25 17.65 19.08
N LEU A 540 -48.72 18.85 18.86
CA LEU A 540 -47.33 19.20 19.15
C LEU A 540 -47.27 20.00 20.44
N VAL A 541 -46.34 19.61 21.30
CA VAL A 541 -45.95 20.31 22.52
C VAL A 541 -44.53 20.81 22.32
N PHE A 542 -44.33 22.11 22.55
CA PHE A 542 -43.01 22.68 22.76
C PHE A 542 -42.84 23.03 24.24
N THR A 543 -41.67 22.74 24.80
CA THR A 543 -41.28 23.16 26.15
C THR A 543 -39.93 23.84 26.09
N ASP A 544 -39.67 24.75 27.02
CA ASP A 544 -38.36 25.36 27.22
C ASP A 544 -38.22 25.90 28.66
N ILE A 545 -37.01 26.10 29.16
CA ILE A 545 -36.79 26.63 30.51
C ILE A 545 -36.80 28.17 30.46
N GLU A 546 -37.46 28.81 31.43
CA GLU A 546 -37.42 30.28 31.55
C GLU A 546 -36.04 30.80 31.94
N SER A 547 -35.59 31.84 31.23
CA SER A 547 -34.32 32.51 31.50
C SER A 547 -33.10 31.58 31.61
N SER A 548 -33.10 30.45 30.87
CA SER A 548 -32.08 29.41 31.04
C SER A 548 -30.65 29.90 30.83
N THR A 549 -30.41 30.77 29.84
CA THR A 549 -29.11 31.44 29.65
C THR A 549 -28.67 32.25 30.87
N ALA A 550 -29.61 32.93 31.55
CA ALA A 550 -29.31 33.68 32.77
C ALA A 550 -29.07 32.75 33.98
N LEU A 551 -29.82 31.65 34.09
CA LEU A 551 -29.55 30.61 35.08
C LEU A 551 -28.19 29.93 34.86
N TRP A 552 -27.78 29.68 33.61
CA TRP A 552 -26.45 29.17 33.27
C TRP A 552 -25.33 30.14 33.66
N ALA A 553 -25.59 31.46 33.66
CA ALA A 553 -24.65 32.47 34.12
C ALA A 553 -24.63 32.64 35.65
N ALA A 554 -25.80 32.55 36.31
CA ALA A 554 -25.94 32.74 37.75
C ALA A 554 -25.60 31.48 38.57
N CYS A 555 -25.92 30.28 38.06
CA CYS A 555 -25.79 29.01 38.76
C CYS A 555 -25.07 27.94 37.90
N PRO A 556 -23.85 28.20 37.39
CA PRO A 556 -23.18 27.34 36.40
C PRO A 556 -22.87 25.92 36.90
N GLU A 557 -22.62 25.72 38.20
CA GLU A 557 -22.33 24.41 38.80
C GLU A 557 -23.60 23.56 38.97
N THR A 558 -24.74 24.19 39.26
CA THR A 558 -26.02 23.54 39.60
C THR A 558 -26.84 23.22 38.34
N MET A 559 -26.71 24.03 37.28
CA MET A 559 -27.46 23.88 36.03
C MET A 559 -27.24 22.57 35.25
N PRO A 560 -26.04 21.96 35.17
CA PRO A 560 -25.84 20.68 34.50
C PRO A 560 -26.74 19.56 35.05
N ASP A 561 -26.77 19.40 36.37
CA ASP A 561 -27.56 18.36 37.05
C ASP A 561 -29.06 18.69 37.06
N ALA A 562 -29.41 19.98 37.16
CA ALA A 562 -30.79 20.43 37.03
C ALA A 562 -31.35 20.16 35.62
N VAL A 563 -30.62 20.52 34.55
CA VAL A 563 -31.05 20.26 33.16
C VAL A 563 -31.06 18.76 32.84
N ALA A 564 -30.08 17.99 33.32
CA ALA A 564 -30.08 16.53 33.18
C ALA A 564 -31.29 15.88 33.88
N THR A 565 -31.71 16.43 35.01
CA THR A 565 -32.89 15.98 35.77
C THR A 565 -34.19 16.42 35.08
N HIS A 566 -34.27 17.66 34.59
CA HIS A 566 -35.37 18.12 33.71
C HIS A 566 -35.55 17.20 32.50
N HIS A 567 -34.47 16.80 31.83
CA HIS A 567 -34.49 15.82 30.73
C HIS A 567 -35.02 14.46 31.16
N ARG A 568 -34.66 13.98 32.36
CA ARG A 568 -35.09 12.69 32.92
C ARG A 568 -36.59 12.68 33.22
N LEU A 569 -37.10 13.77 33.81
CA LEU A 569 -38.51 13.93 34.18
C LEU A 569 -39.41 14.10 32.95
N ILE A 570 -39.01 14.91 31.96
CA ILE A 570 -39.78 15.04 30.72
C ILE A 570 -39.83 13.71 29.95
N ARG A 571 -38.71 12.99 29.84
CA ARG A 571 -38.67 11.70 29.14
C ARG A 571 -39.50 10.61 29.82
N SER A 572 -39.58 10.59 31.16
CA SER A 572 -40.44 9.64 31.87
C SER A 572 -41.92 9.93 31.61
N LEU A 573 -42.33 11.20 31.55
CA LEU A 573 -43.70 11.61 31.20
C LEU A 573 -44.05 11.34 29.74
N ILE A 574 -43.13 11.56 28.79
CA ILE A 574 -43.30 11.17 27.37
C ILE A 574 -43.61 9.67 27.28
N ALA A 575 -42.85 8.83 27.98
CA ALA A 575 -43.09 7.39 28.02
C ALA A 575 -44.42 7.02 28.70
N LYS A 576 -44.73 7.64 29.85
CA LYS A 576 -45.98 7.41 30.62
C LYS A 576 -47.23 7.68 29.76
N TYR A 577 -47.24 8.79 29.04
CA TYR A 577 -48.37 9.21 28.19
C TYR A 577 -48.31 8.69 26.75
N ARG A 578 -47.32 7.86 26.41
CA ARG A 578 -47.12 7.30 25.06
C ARG A 578 -47.07 8.39 23.98
N CYS A 579 -46.45 9.51 24.30
CA CYS A 579 -46.07 10.52 23.32
C CYS A 579 -44.70 10.18 22.72
N TYR A 580 -44.22 11.02 21.79
CA TYR A 580 -43.00 10.80 21.04
C TYR A 580 -42.05 11.99 21.13
N GLU A 581 -40.83 11.75 21.60
CA GLU A 581 -39.73 12.72 21.62
C GLU A 581 -39.21 12.95 20.19
N VAL A 582 -39.59 14.07 19.58
CA VAL A 582 -39.19 14.42 18.20
C VAL A 582 -37.71 14.77 18.18
N LYS A 583 -37.33 15.81 18.95
CA LYS A 583 -35.97 16.30 19.13
C LYS A 583 -35.88 17.13 20.41
N THR A 584 -34.67 17.30 20.91
CA THR A 584 -34.31 18.25 21.97
C THR A 584 -33.23 19.17 21.42
N ILE A 585 -33.33 20.49 21.66
CA ILE A 585 -32.35 21.49 21.23
C ILE A 585 -31.99 22.31 22.47
N GLY A 586 -30.79 22.10 23.00
CA GLY A 586 -30.45 22.58 24.34
C GLY A 586 -31.35 21.93 25.39
N ASP A 587 -32.09 22.77 26.10
CA ASP A 587 -33.15 22.50 27.07
C ASP A 587 -34.56 22.47 26.45
N SER A 588 -34.75 22.92 25.21
CA SER A 588 -36.08 22.87 24.58
C SER A 588 -36.44 21.47 24.07
N PHE A 589 -37.66 20.99 24.37
CA PHE A 589 -38.22 19.77 23.78
C PHE A 589 -39.30 20.06 22.75
N MET A 590 -39.26 19.29 21.67
CA MET A 590 -40.38 19.12 20.75
C MET A 590 -40.96 17.71 20.92
N ILE A 591 -42.22 17.62 21.31
CA ILE A 591 -42.92 16.36 21.60
C ILE A 591 -44.15 16.27 20.69
N ALA A 592 -44.38 15.10 20.10
CA ALA A 592 -45.55 14.81 19.29
C ALA A 592 -46.43 13.74 19.95
N CYS A 593 -47.73 14.02 20.07
CA CYS A 593 -48.71 13.10 20.66
C CYS A 593 -49.84 12.80 19.66
N LYS A 594 -50.29 11.53 19.63
CA LYS A 594 -51.43 11.09 18.81
C LYS A 594 -52.80 11.53 19.36
N SER A 595 -52.85 11.88 20.64
CA SER A 595 -54.04 12.38 21.33
C SER A 595 -53.75 13.75 21.94
N ALA A 596 -54.68 14.69 21.75
CA ALA A 596 -54.62 16.00 22.39
C ALA A 596 -54.74 15.90 23.92
N PHE A 597 -55.57 14.99 24.43
CA PHE A 597 -55.71 14.79 25.88
C PHE A 597 -54.45 14.18 26.51
N ALA A 598 -53.78 13.24 25.83
CA ALA A 598 -52.50 12.72 26.29
C ALA A 598 -51.42 13.82 26.37
N ALA A 599 -51.39 14.74 25.40
CA ALA A 599 -50.51 15.91 25.45
C ALA A 599 -50.84 16.83 26.62
N VAL A 600 -52.13 17.15 26.84
CA VAL A 600 -52.59 18.03 27.93
C VAL A 600 -52.31 17.43 29.31
N GLN A 601 -52.49 16.12 29.48
CA GLN A 601 -52.14 15.43 30.73
C GLN A 601 -50.62 15.37 30.96
N LEU A 602 -49.82 15.13 29.91
CA LEU A 602 -48.35 15.19 29.98
C LEU A 602 -47.87 16.55 30.50
N VAL A 603 -48.36 17.66 29.92
CA VAL A 603 -47.91 19.00 30.30
C VAL A 603 -48.47 19.45 31.65
N ARG A 604 -49.65 18.95 32.05
CA ARG A 604 -50.20 19.13 33.41
C ARG A 604 -49.29 18.46 34.44
N GLU A 605 -49.00 17.18 34.26
CA GLU A 605 -48.16 16.44 35.20
C GLU A 605 -46.71 16.94 35.19
N LEU A 606 -46.20 17.44 34.05
CA LEU A 606 -44.88 18.10 33.97
C LEU A 606 -44.79 19.24 35.00
N GLN A 607 -45.74 20.17 35.01
CA GLN A 607 -45.73 21.29 35.97
C GLN A 607 -45.83 20.84 37.43
N GLN A 608 -46.57 19.77 37.69
CA GLN A 608 -46.78 19.23 39.05
C GLN A 608 -45.56 18.44 39.55
N VAL A 609 -44.95 17.62 38.70
CA VAL A 609 -43.75 16.84 39.02
C VAL A 609 -42.56 17.75 39.22
N PHE A 610 -42.40 18.81 38.42
CA PHE A 610 -41.34 19.79 38.61
C PHE A 610 -41.47 20.56 39.93
N LEU A 611 -42.70 20.93 40.31
CA LEU A 611 -43.00 21.54 41.61
C LEU A 611 -42.74 20.60 42.79
N GLN A 612 -43.04 19.30 42.64
CA GLN A 612 -42.87 18.30 43.70
C GLN A 612 -41.43 17.75 43.80
N HIS A 613 -40.57 18.04 42.82
CA HIS A 613 -39.22 17.48 42.79
C HIS A 613 -38.31 18.16 43.81
N ASP A 614 -37.51 17.37 44.53
CA ASP A 614 -36.43 17.92 45.36
C ASP A 614 -35.24 18.22 44.45
N TRP A 615 -35.06 19.51 44.12
CA TRP A 615 -33.95 19.99 43.30
C TRP A 615 -32.62 20.07 44.07
N GLY A 616 -32.61 19.78 45.38
CA GLY A 616 -31.40 19.79 46.22
C GLY A 616 -30.77 21.17 46.47
N THR A 617 -31.37 22.24 45.95
CA THR A 617 -30.88 23.63 46.00
C THR A 617 -32.05 24.61 46.02
N SER A 618 -31.86 25.80 46.61
CA SER A 618 -32.77 26.94 46.43
C SER A 618 -32.26 27.98 45.41
N GLU A 619 -31.01 27.86 44.97
CA GLU A 619 -30.31 28.88 44.16
C GLU A 619 -31.08 29.23 42.88
N ILE A 620 -31.73 28.23 42.27
CA ILE A 620 -32.55 28.42 41.06
C ILE A 620 -33.79 29.28 41.35
N ASP A 621 -34.47 29.03 42.47
CA ASP A 621 -35.62 29.85 42.90
C ASP A 621 -35.19 31.25 43.32
N ASP A 622 -34.06 31.36 44.02
CA ASP A 622 -33.46 32.64 44.42
C ASP A 622 -33.10 33.49 43.18
N ALA A 623 -32.49 32.88 42.16
CA ALA A 623 -32.18 33.54 40.89
C ALA A 623 -33.44 33.99 40.13
N TYR A 624 -34.48 33.16 40.04
CA TYR A 624 -35.75 33.57 39.41
C TYR A 624 -36.41 34.76 40.12
N ARG A 625 -36.37 34.80 41.46
CA ARG A 625 -36.92 35.95 42.21
C ARG A 625 -36.12 37.22 41.93
N MET A 626 -34.80 37.15 41.92
CA MET A 626 -33.92 38.27 41.56
C MET A 626 -34.24 38.79 40.14
N PHE A 627 -34.37 37.91 39.15
CA PHE A 627 -34.74 38.30 37.77
C PHE A 627 -36.12 38.98 37.66
N GLU A 628 -37.07 38.65 38.54
CA GLU A 628 -38.36 39.35 38.61
C GLU A 628 -38.26 40.73 39.28
N GLU A 629 -37.40 40.88 40.30
CA GLU A 629 -37.16 42.16 40.96
C GLU A 629 -36.41 43.12 40.03
N ASP A 630 -35.33 42.67 39.40
CA ASP A 630 -34.58 43.43 38.37
C ASP A 630 -35.53 43.96 37.28
N ARG A 631 -36.40 43.08 36.76
CA ARG A 631 -37.39 43.46 35.73
C ARG A 631 -38.44 44.46 36.22
N ALA A 632 -38.76 44.49 37.51
CA ALA A 632 -39.69 45.45 38.10
C ALA A 632 -39.02 46.80 38.43
N GLU A 633 -37.69 46.87 38.47
CA GLU A 633 -36.96 48.15 38.45
C GLU A 633 -36.91 48.74 37.03
N GLU A 634 -36.80 47.89 36.00
CA GLU A 634 -36.78 48.31 34.59
C GLU A 634 -38.16 48.69 34.01
N ASP A 635 -39.21 47.92 34.35
CA ASP A 635 -40.57 48.12 33.85
C ASP A 635 -41.55 48.37 35.00
N ALA A 636 -41.93 49.64 35.20
CA ALA A 636 -42.85 50.05 36.27
C ALA A 636 -44.29 49.52 36.13
N GLU A 637 -44.66 48.97 34.96
CA GLU A 637 -45.94 48.27 34.76
C GLU A 637 -45.83 46.77 35.12
N TYR A 638 -44.62 46.23 35.25
CA TYR A 638 -44.36 44.85 35.62
C TYR A 638 -44.41 44.65 37.15
N VAL A 639 -45.35 43.81 37.61
CA VAL A 639 -45.44 43.38 39.01
C VAL A 639 -44.83 41.98 39.14
N PRO A 640 -43.80 41.76 40.00
CA PRO A 640 -43.22 40.45 40.25
C PRO A 640 -44.28 39.42 40.69
N PRO A 641 -44.56 38.37 39.89
CA PRO A 641 -45.59 37.38 40.22
C PRO A 641 -45.20 36.47 41.40
N THR A 642 -43.91 36.33 41.71
CA THR A 642 -43.42 35.37 42.73
C THR A 642 -42.43 35.96 43.73
N ALA A 643 -41.60 36.93 43.36
CA ALA A 643 -40.52 37.43 44.22
C ALA A 643 -40.98 37.99 45.56
N ARG A 644 -42.13 38.67 45.57
CA ARG A 644 -42.71 39.32 46.75
C ARG A 644 -43.66 38.42 47.55
N LEU A 645 -43.68 37.11 47.29
CA LEU A 645 -44.47 36.13 48.06
C LEU A 645 -43.71 35.69 49.32
N ASP A 646 -44.44 35.42 50.40
CA ASP A 646 -43.87 34.76 51.58
C ASP A 646 -43.30 33.37 51.21
N ALA A 647 -42.18 32.97 51.83
CA ALA A 647 -41.47 31.75 51.50
C ALA A 647 -42.31 30.47 51.66
N ALA A 648 -43.27 30.43 52.60
CA ALA A 648 -44.17 29.29 52.77
C ALA A 648 -45.27 29.26 51.69
N VAL A 649 -45.67 30.42 51.16
CA VAL A 649 -46.60 30.53 50.03
C VAL A 649 -45.91 30.23 48.71
N TYR A 650 -44.69 30.76 48.50
CA TYR A 650 -43.88 30.52 47.31
C TYR A 650 -43.73 29.01 47.04
N ARG A 651 -43.28 28.24 48.05
CA ARG A 651 -43.04 26.79 47.94
C ARG A 651 -44.29 25.95 47.65
N GLN A 652 -45.50 26.49 47.81
CA GLN A 652 -46.73 25.78 47.43
C GLN A 652 -46.99 25.82 45.92
N TYR A 653 -46.44 26.79 45.20
CA TYR A 653 -46.73 27.03 43.78
C TYR A 653 -45.47 27.01 42.89
N TRP A 654 -44.28 27.21 43.46
CA TRP A 654 -43.00 27.38 42.76
C TRP A 654 -41.85 26.65 43.47
N ASN A 655 -41.04 25.94 42.69
CA ASN A 655 -39.86 25.19 43.14
C ASN A 655 -39.02 24.82 41.90
N GLY A 656 -37.72 25.16 41.89
CA GLY A 656 -36.74 24.81 40.86
C GLY A 656 -37.02 25.35 39.46
N LEU A 657 -36.69 24.54 38.43
CA LEU A 657 -36.70 24.96 37.03
C LEU A 657 -38.13 25.25 36.53
N ARG A 658 -38.36 26.48 36.07
CA ARG A 658 -39.66 26.93 35.53
C ARG A 658 -39.74 26.68 34.04
N VAL A 659 -40.48 25.64 33.65
CA VAL A 659 -40.68 25.28 32.24
C VAL A 659 -41.89 26.02 31.67
N ARG A 660 -41.72 26.76 30.57
CA ARG A 660 -42.84 27.31 29.76
C ARG A 660 -43.25 26.28 28.71
N VAL A 661 -44.55 26.20 28.40
CA VAL A 661 -45.09 25.15 27.53
C VAL A 661 -46.17 25.68 26.59
N GLY A 662 -46.09 25.32 25.31
CA GLY A 662 -47.10 25.63 24.29
C GLY A 662 -47.60 24.39 23.57
N VAL A 663 -48.92 24.31 23.39
CA VAL A 663 -49.60 23.15 22.78
C VAL A 663 -50.51 23.57 21.64
N HIS A 664 -50.31 22.96 20.48
CA HIS A 664 -51.13 23.18 19.29
C HIS A 664 -51.43 21.87 18.56
N THR A 665 -52.64 21.77 18.00
CA THR A 665 -53.10 20.58 17.27
C THR A 665 -53.50 20.98 15.85
N GLY A 666 -52.98 20.26 14.87
CA GLY A 666 -53.22 20.52 13.44
C GLY A 666 -52.60 19.46 12.53
N LEU A 667 -52.75 19.60 11.22
CA LEU A 667 -52.11 18.71 10.25
C LEU A 667 -50.63 19.10 10.07
N CYS A 668 -49.74 18.11 9.99
CA CYS A 668 -48.30 18.31 9.84
C CYS A 668 -47.78 17.65 8.56
N ASP A 669 -46.73 18.20 7.96
CA ASP A 669 -45.90 17.47 7.00
C ASP A 669 -44.99 16.52 7.78
N ILE A 670 -45.42 15.25 7.89
CA ILE A 670 -44.72 14.20 8.62
C ILE A 670 -43.66 13.58 7.71
N ARG A 671 -42.40 13.63 8.17
CA ARG A 671 -41.23 13.08 7.46
C ARG A 671 -40.54 12.04 8.33
N HIS A 672 -40.06 10.97 7.71
CA HIS A 672 -39.19 9.98 8.35
C HIS A 672 -37.74 10.25 7.93
N ASP A 673 -36.82 10.27 8.89
CA ASP A 673 -35.39 10.45 8.62
C ASP A 673 -34.70 9.09 8.58
N GLU A 674 -34.10 8.77 7.43
CA GLU A 674 -33.37 7.51 7.22
C GLU A 674 -32.11 7.39 8.09
N VAL A 675 -31.54 8.50 8.58
CA VAL A 675 -30.31 8.51 9.38
C VAL A 675 -30.63 8.33 10.86
N THR A 676 -31.45 9.22 11.45
CA THR A 676 -31.83 9.11 12.87
C THR A 676 -32.89 8.03 13.13
N LYS A 677 -33.49 7.48 12.08
CA LYS A 677 -34.65 6.56 12.10
C LYS A 677 -35.90 7.14 12.77
N GLY A 678 -35.92 8.44 13.11
CA GLY A 678 -37.04 9.10 13.77
C GLY A 678 -38.04 9.74 12.81
N TYR A 679 -39.13 10.27 13.38
CA TYR A 679 -40.13 11.08 12.67
C TYR A 679 -40.00 12.54 13.06
N ASP A 680 -40.18 13.45 12.10
CA ASP A 680 -40.13 14.90 12.27
C ASP A 680 -41.35 15.57 11.62
N TYR A 681 -41.74 16.74 12.13
CA TYR A 681 -43.04 17.38 11.85
C TYR A 681 -42.82 18.83 11.40
N TYR A 682 -43.21 19.14 10.16
CA TYR A 682 -43.00 20.46 9.56
C TYR A 682 -44.31 21.15 9.21
N GLY A 683 -44.23 22.46 8.97
CA GLY A 683 -45.34 23.29 8.49
C GLY A 683 -45.96 24.17 9.58
N GLY A 684 -47.07 24.83 9.23
CA GLY A 684 -47.72 25.85 10.08
C GLY A 684 -48.06 25.38 11.49
N THR A 685 -48.46 24.11 11.66
CA THR A 685 -48.76 23.51 12.96
C THR A 685 -47.55 23.50 13.89
N SER A 686 -46.35 23.13 13.41
CA SER A 686 -45.13 23.17 14.23
C SER A 686 -44.71 24.59 14.57
N ASN A 687 -44.82 25.51 13.61
CA ASN A 687 -44.48 26.92 13.84
C ASN A 687 -45.43 27.56 14.86
N THR A 688 -46.73 27.27 14.77
CA THR A 688 -47.75 27.77 15.71
C THR A 688 -47.55 27.19 17.11
N ALA A 689 -47.19 25.90 17.23
CA ALA A 689 -46.87 25.28 18.51
C ALA A 689 -45.68 25.96 19.20
N ALA A 690 -44.57 26.15 18.49
CA ALA A 690 -43.39 26.85 19.01
C ALA A 690 -43.67 28.32 19.36
N ARG A 691 -44.42 29.05 18.52
CA ARG A 691 -44.82 30.44 18.82
C ARG A 691 -45.83 30.55 19.97
N THR A 692 -46.58 29.49 20.27
CA THR A 692 -47.45 29.42 21.46
C THR A 692 -46.64 29.22 22.73
N GLU A 693 -45.56 28.44 22.67
CA GLU A 693 -44.63 28.24 23.78
C GLU A 693 -43.85 29.53 24.07
N SER A 694 -43.30 30.19 23.05
CA SER A 694 -42.40 31.34 23.22
C SER A 694 -43.05 32.57 23.88
N VAL A 695 -44.37 32.70 23.84
CA VAL A 695 -45.11 33.80 24.51
C VAL A 695 -45.52 33.45 25.95
N GLY A 696 -45.31 32.22 26.39
CA GLY A 696 -45.61 31.77 27.75
C GLY A 696 -44.50 32.14 28.75
N ASN A 697 -44.90 32.39 30.00
CA ASN A 697 -43.98 32.55 31.12
C ASN A 697 -43.56 31.19 31.68
N GLY A 698 -42.45 31.15 32.42
CA GLY A 698 -42.00 29.94 33.11
C GLY A 698 -43.08 29.43 34.06
N GLY A 699 -43.34 28.12 34.03
CA GLY A 699 -44.42 27.51 34.81
C GLY A 699 -45.83 27.68 34.22
N GLN A 700 -45.98 28.37 33.09
CA GLN A 700 -47.25 28.52 32.37
C GLN A 700 -47.40 27.46 31.27
N VAL A 701 -48.63 27.02 31.04
CA VAL A 701 -49.00 26.11 29.94
C VAL A 701 -50.07 26.76 29.09
N LEU A 702 -49.80 26.93 27.80
CA LEU A 702 -50.69 27.58 26.84
C LEU A 702 -51.21 26.59 25.80
N LEU A 703 -52.53 26.48 25.70
CA LEU A 703 -53.24 25.71 24.68
C LEU A 703 -53.84 26.68 23.67
N THR A 704 -53.53 26.50 22.39
CA THR A 704 -54.28 27.18 21.33
C THR A 704 -55.73 26.69 21.30
N ARG A 705 -56.67 27.49 20.78
CA ARG A 705 -58.06 27.08 20.50
C ARG A 705 -58.14 25.74 19.77
N ALA A 706 -57.26 25.51 18.80
CA ALA A 706 -57.23 24.25 18.06
C ALA A 706 -56.92 23.04 18.96
N ALA A 707 -55.98 23.17 19.91
CA ALA A 707 -55.69 22.12 20.88
C ALA A 707 -56.82 21.93 21.91
N TYR A 708 -57.39 23.03 22.42
CA TYR A 708 -58.49 22.96 23.41
C TYR A 708 -59.79 22.36 22.82
N PHE A 709 -60.11 22.67 21.56
CA PHE A 709 -61.26 22.09 20.86
C PHE A 709 -60.98 20.72 20.23
N ALA A 710 -59.72 20.28 20.13
CA ALA A 710 -59.36 18.89 19.78
C ALA A 710 -59.61 17.88 20.91
N LEU A 711 -59.78 18.36 22.16
CA LEU A 711 -60.31 17.55 23.26
C LEU A 711 -61.80 17.22 23.02
N SER A 712 -62.27 16.07 23.49
CA SER A 712 -63.71 15.81 23.63
C SER A 712 -64.32 16.63 24.77
N THR A 713 -65.65 16.67 24.85
CA THR A 713 -66.36 17.40 25.92
C THR A 713 -66.04 16.81 27.30
N ALA A 714 -66.06 15.48 27.45
CA ALA A 714 -65.71 14.81 28.70
C ALA A 714 -64.22 14.97 29.09
N GLU A 715 -63.32 15.21 28.13
CA GLU A 715 -61.91 15.52 28.40
C GLU A 715 -61.71 16.98 28.83
N ARG A 716 -62.49 17.93 28.27
CA ARG A 716 -62.51 19.33 28.73
C ARG A 716 -63.01 19.47 30.17
N GLU A 717 -63.99 18.66 30.58
CA GLU A 717 -64.49 18.63 31.97
C GLU A 717 -63.43 18.18 33.00
N GLN A 718 -62.32 17.56 32.56
CA GLN A 718 -61.24 17.08 33.43
C GLN A 718 -60.05 18.07 33.55
N VAL A 719 -60.10 19.20 32.84
CA VAL A 719 -59.03 20.19 32.78
C VAL A 719 -59.56 21.60 33.03
N GLU A 720 -59.03 22.25 34.05
CA GLU A 720 -59.35 23.64 34.34
C GLU A 720 -58.52 24.55 33.42
N VAL A 721 -59.20 25.46 32.72
CA VAL A 721 -58.56 26.38 31.78
C VAL A 721 -59.09 27.81 31.91
N THR A 722 -58.19 28.77 31.79
CA THR A 722 -58.49 30.21 31.79
C THR A 722 -58.32 30.77 30.38
N ALA A 723 -59.37 31.35 29.80
CA ALA A 723 -59.31 31.93 28.45
C ALA A 723 -58.57 33.29 28.45
N LEU A 724 -57.50 33.40 27.67
CA LEU A 724 -56.66 34.61 27.57
C LEU A 724 -57.00 35.52 26.37
N GLY A 725 -57.97 35.12 25.54
CA GLY A 725 -58.38 35.88 24.36
C GLY A 725 -57.50 35.63 23.14
N ALA A 726 -57.61 36.51 22.13
CA ALA A 726 -56.91 36.37 20.85
C ALA A 726 -55.56 37.10 20.86
N VAL A 727 -54.48 36.35 20.61
CA VAL A 727 -53.10 36.81 20.71
C VAL A 727 -52.45 36.82 19.33
N ALA A 728 -51.88 37.95 18.92
CA ALA A 728 -51.09 38.02 17.70
C ALA A 728 -49.74 37.31 17.91
N LEU A 729 -49.41 36.31 17.08
CA LEU A 729 -48.14 35.59 17.14
C LEU A 729 -47.28 35.94 15.92
N ARG A 730 -46.00 36.21 16.16
CA ARG A 730 -45.04 36.61 15.12
C ARG A 730 -44.91 35.54 14.04
N GLY A 731 -45.31 35.90 12.81
CA GLY A 731 -45.34 35.01 11.64
C GLY A 731 -46.61 34.17 11.49
N VAL A 732 -47.64 34.34 12.34
CA VAL A 732 -48.95 33.71 12.17
C VAL A 732 -49.96 34.76 11.68
N PRO A 733 -50.57 34.59 10.49
CA PRO A 733 -51.31 35.66 9.81
C PRO A 733 -52.67 36.02 10.43
N LYS A 734 -53.09 35.34 11.50
CA LYS A 734 -54.31 35.62 12.25
C LYS A 734 -54.02 35.49 13.74
N PRO A 735 -54.56 36.37 14.60
CA PRO A 735 -54.51 36.19 16.05
C PRO A 735 -55.05 34.81 16.45
N VAL A 736 -54.34 34.14 17.36
CA VAL A 736 -54.66 32.81 17.85
C VAL A 736 -55.34 32.96 19.22
N GLU A 737 -56.55 32.44 19.37
CA GLU A 737 -57.20 32.35 20.67
C GLU A 737 -56.44 31.38 21.58
N MET A 738 -56.11 31.85 22.79
CA MET A 738 -55.31 31.14 23.78
C MET A 738 -56.10 30.78 25.04
N TYR A 739 -55.79 29.62 25.59
CA TYR A 739 -56.30 29.10 26.86
C TYR A 739 -55.09 28.71 27.73
N GLN A 740 -54.97 29.29 28.92
CA GLN A 740 -54.05 28.79 29.92
C GLN A 740 -54.61 27.50 30.51
N LEU A 741 -53.76 26.48 30.67
CA LEU A 741 -54.09 25.27 31.45
C LEU A 741 -53.61 25.47 32.89
N ASP A 742 -54.53 25.41 33.83
CA ASP A 742 -54.26 25.67 35.25
C ASP A 742 -53.72 24.40 35.93
N ALA A 743 -52.52 24.01 35.50
CA ALA A 743 -51.87 22.74 35.89
C ALA A 743 -51.49 22.67 37.38
N VAL A 744 -51.14 23.82 37.97
CA VAL A 744 -50.93 24.03 39.41
C VAL A 744 -51.94 25.10 39.85
N PRO A 745 -53.09 24.71 40.43
CA PRO A 745 -54.14 25.65 40.83
C PRO A 745 -53.59 26.73 41.77
N GLY A 746 -53.99 27.98 41.57
CA GLY A 746 -53.51 29.13 42.36
C GLY A 746 -52.18 29.76 41.92
N ARG A 747 -51.47 29.17 40.94
CA ARG A 747 -50.26 29.77 40.37
C ARG A 747 -50.59 31.02 39.55
N VAL A 748 -50.12 32.19 39.99
CA VAL A 748 -50.23 33.46 39.26
C VAL A 748 -48.97 33.68 38.41
N VAL A 749 -49.15 34.17 37.18
CA VAL A 749 -48.07 34.48 36.22
C VAL A 749 -48.25 35.90 35.66
N ALA A 750 -47.17 36.47 35.12
CA ALA A 750 -47.21 37.76 34.45
C ALA A 750 -48.00 37.72 33.11
N GLY A 751 -48.17 38.89 32.48
CA GLY A 751 -48.70 38.98 31.12
C GLY A 751 -47.89 38.17 30.10
N LEU A 752 -48.51 37.83 28.96
CA LEU A 752 -47.85 37.08 27.89
C LEU A 752 -46.64 37.85 27.32
N ARG A 753 -45.59 37.11 26.99
CA ARG A 753 -44.31 37.64 26.48
C ARG A 753 -44.44 37.96 24.99
N LEU A 754 -45.12 39.07 24.68
CA LEU A 754 -45.31 39.55 23.30
C LEU A 754 -44.20 40.53 22.90
N ASP A 755 -43.59 40.32 21.74
CA ASP A 755 -42.70 41.30 21.10
C ASP A 755 -43.51 42.60 20.85
N ARG A 756 -43.04 43.76 21.34
CA ARG A 756 -43.65 45.06 21.00
C ARG A 756 -43.40 45.36 19.51
N ASP A 757 -44.46 45.64 18.78
CA ASP A 757 -44.49 45.75 17.32
C ASP A 757 -44.08 47.16 16.86
N ASP A 758 -42.79 47.49 16.96
CA ASP A 758 -42.21 48.70 16.35
C ASP A 758 -41.79 48.43 14.90
N GLY A 759 -42.28 49.26 13.99
CA GLY A 759 -42.48 48.88 12.60
C GLY A 759 -41.24 48.85 11.69
N ALA A 760 -41.34 47.97 10.68
CA ALA A 760 -40.61 47.97 9.41
C ALA A 760 -39.07 47.97 9.44
N VAL A 761 -38.48 46.79 9.20
CA VAL A 761 -37.75 46.44 7.97
C VAL A 761 -37.55 44.92 7.96
N ASP A 762 -37.79 44.25 6.83
CA ASP A 762 -37.51 42.81 6.68
C ASP A 762 -36.00 42.55 6.58
N ASP A 763 -35.36 42.24 7.71
CA ASP A 763 -34.16 41.39 7.72
C ASP A 763 -34.09 40.58 9.03
N TYR A 764 -34.17 39.25 8.92
CA TYR A 764 -34.12 38.35 10.08
C TYR A 764 -32.68 37.90 10.33
N SER A 765 -32.01 38.63 11.21
CA SER A 765 -30.80 38.18 11.89
C SER A 765 -31.11 37.11 12.94
N ASP A 766 -30.08 36.32 13.29
CA ASP A 766 -30.03 35.58 14.55
C ASP A 766 -28.61 35.74 15.14
N CYS A 767 -28.51 35.64 16.46
CA CYS A 767 -27.78 36.59 17.28
C CYS A 767 -26.48 36.04 17.90
N GLY A 768 -25.66 36.94 18.46
CA GLY A 768 -24.57 36.56 19.37
C GLY A 768 -23.48 37.62 19.51
N SER A 769 -23.76 38.74 20.20
CA SER A 769 -22.75 39.76 20.53
C SER A 769 -22.95 40.34 21.93
N GLY A 770 -21.88 40.27 22.74
CA GLY A 770 -21.68 41.09 23.95
C GLY A 770 -21.58 40.29 25.26
N SER A 771 -20.54 40.46 26.09
CA SER A 771 -19.20 41.00 25.81
C SER A 771 -18.17 40.53 26.86
N SER A 772 -16.94 40.24 26.43
CA SER A 772 -15.71 40.56 27.18
C SER A 772 -14.48 40.27 26.30
N GLY A 773 -13.46 41.10 26.46
CA GLY A 773 -12.44 41.32 25.43
C GLY A 773 -11.41 40.20 25.20
N VAL A 774 -10.83 40.30 24.00
CA VAL A 774 -9.51 39.78 23.58
C VAL A 774 -9.45 38.29 23.17
N SER A 775 -8.97 38.07 21.93
CA SER A 775 -8.47 36.81 21.35
C SER A 775 -9.40 35.92 20.48
N TYR A 776 -10.22 36.50 19.59
CA TYR A 776 -10.92 35.73 18.53
C TYR A 776 -10.52 36.01 17.06
N ASN A 777 -9.84 37.12 16.74
CA ASN A 777 -9.62 37.51 15.34
C ASN A 777 -8.37 36.90 14.66
N THR A 778 -7.37 36.42 15.41
CA THR A 778 -6.12 35.90 14.82
C THR A 778 -6.31 34.61 14.03
N CYS A 779 -7.20 33.70 14.48
CA CYS A 779 -7.44 32.44 13.78
C CYS A 779 -8.19 32.63 12.46
N TYR A 780 -9.15 33.56 12.41
CA TYR A 780 -9.89 33.89 11.20
C TYR A 780 -8.98 34.51 10.14
N ASP A 781 -8.26 35.59 10.47
CA ASP A 781 -7.35 36.26 9.52
C ASP A 781 -6.22 35.35 9.04
N SER A 782 -5.68 34.49 9.92
CA SER A 782 -4.68 33.48 9.50
C SER A 782 -5.26 32.48 8.50
N THR A 783 -6.52 32.05 8.70
CA THR A 783 -7.20 31.10 7.80
C THR A 783 -7.55 31.74 6.45
N VAL A 784 -8.03 32.99 6.46
CA VAL A 784 -8.28 33.78 5.23
C VAL A 784 -6.98 33.97 4.45
N SER A 785 -5.89 34.34 5.13
CA SER A 785 -4.56 34.51 4.53
C SER A 785 -4.04 33.21 3.93
N PHE A 786 -4.17 32.08 4.64
CA PHE A 786 -3.74 30.77 4.16
C PHE A 786 -4.50 30.32 2.90
N ILE A 787 -5.84 30.43 2.91
CA ILE A 787 -6.67 30.05 1.75
C ILE A 787 -6.39 30.98 0.57
N SER A 788 -6.25 32.30 0.81
CA SER A 788 -5.92 33.28 -0.23
C SER A 788 -4.54 33.02 -0.84
N GLY A 789 -3.53 32.70 -0.01
CA GLY A 789 -2.20 32.31 -0.44
C GLY A 789 -2.20 31.05 -1.31
N LEU A 790 -2.92 30.00 -0.88
CA LEU A 790 -3.07 28.76 -1.64
C LEU A 790 -3.75 28.97 -3.01
N MET A 791 -4.69 29.92 -3.09
CA MET A 791 -5.39 30.26 -4.34
C MET A 791 -4.64 31.28 -5.21
N SER A 792 -3.64 31.98 -4.68
CA SER A 792 -2.91 33.05 -5.39
C SER A 792 -2.31 32.68 -6.76
N PRO A 793 -1.86 31.44 -7.04
CA PRO A 793 -1.30 31.07 -8.36
C PRO A 793 -2.36 30.93 -9.47
N TYR A 794 -3.65 30.81 -9.12
CA TYR A 794 -4.73 30.59 -10.09
C TYR A 794 -5.31 31.92 -10.58
N ALA A 795 -5.66 31.98 -11.86
CA ALA A 795 -6.40 33.12 -12.43
C ALA A 795 -7.83 33.21 -11.85
N SER A 796 -8.37 34.42 -11.73
CA SER A 796 -9.62 34.72 -10.99
C SER A 796 -10.82 33.84 -11.35
N ARG A 797 -10.96 33.47 -12.63
CA ARG A 797 -12.05 32.59 -13.10
C ARG A 797 -11.86 31.11 -12.73
N GLN A 798 -10.62 30.65 -12.60
CA GLN A 798 -10.30 29.30 -12.11
C GLN A 798 -10.40 29.22 -10.58
N ARG A 799 -9.95 30.27 -9.86
CA ARG A 799 -10.14 30.40 -8.41
C ARG A 799 -11.60 30.18 -8.01
N ALA A 800 -12.53 30.86 -8.68
CA ALA A 800 -13.96 30.73 -8.40
C ALA A 800 -14.46 29.28 -8.49
N GLY A 801 -14.11 28.55 -9.56
CA GLY A 801 -14.54 27.15 -9.73
C GLY A 801 -13.99 26.19 -8.66
N VAL A 802 -12.74 26.39 -8.23
CA VAL A 802 -12.14 25.61 -7.13
C VAL A 802 -12.79 25.95 -5.79
N LEU A 803 -12.98 27.24 -5.50
CA LEU A 803 -13.61 27.71 -4.27
C LEU A 803 -15.07 27.29 -4.16
N GLU A 804 -15.85 27.33 -5.25
CA GLU A 804 -17.22 26.80 -5.28
C GLU A 804 -17.26 25.30 -4.98
N SER A 805 -16.35 24.52 -5.56
CA SER A 805 -16.25 23.07 -5.31
C SER A 805 -15.95 22.79 -3.84
N LEU A 806 -15.01 23.54 -3.24
CA LEU A 806 -14.69 23.46 -1.81
C LEU A 806 -15.87 23.88 -0.93
N CYS A 807 -16.55 24.99 -1.26
CA CYS A 807 -17.74 25.44 -0.52
C CYS A 807 -18.86 24.39 -0.53
N ARG A 808 -19.19 23.78 -1.69
CA ARG A 808 -20.16 22.67 -1.76
C ARG A 808 -19.72 21.48 -0.92
N ARG A 809 -18.44 21.10 -1.00
CA ARG A 809 -17.88 19.95 -0.28
C ARG A 809 -17.92 20.13 1.24
N TRP A 810 -17.68 21.36 1.72
CA TRP A 810 -17.75 21.74 3.14
C TRP A 810 -19.16 22.20 3.58
N ARG A 811 -20.18 22.07 2.71
CA ARG A 811 -21.57 22.49 2.92
C ARG A 811 -21.71 23.98 3.33
N VAL A 812 -20.81 24.82 2.82
CA VAL A 812 -20.87 26.28 2.99
C VAL A 812 -21.83 26.85 1.94
N ARG A 813 -22.79 27.67 2.40
CA ARG A 813 -23.79 28.30 1.52
C ARG A 813 -23.10 29.29 0.58
N MET A 814 -23.03 28.94 -0.71
CA MET A 814 -22.38 29.77 -1.72
C MET A 814 -23.06 31.13 -1.83
N VAL A 815 -22.28 32.14 -2.16
CA VAL A 815 -22.79 33.44 -2.61
C VAL A 815 -23.22 33.30 -4.07
N GLU A 816 -24.25 34.01 -4.52
CA GLU A 816 -24.55 34.11 -5.94
C GLU A 816 -23.68 35.20 -6.58
N LYS A 817 -23.02 34.90 -7.70
CA LYS A 817 -22.07 35.85 -8.31
C LYS A 817 -22.70 37.19 -8.71
N GLY A 818 -23.97 37.18 -9.14
CA GLY A 818 -24.67 38.38 -9.60
C GLY A 818 -23.84 39.22 -10.58
N VAL A 819 -23.69 40.51 -10.28
CA VAL A 819 -22.91 41.49 -11.05
C VAL A 819 -21.45 41.62 -10.55
N MET A 820 -21.03 40.82 -9.57
CA MET A 820 -19.69 40.95 -8.95
C MET A 820 -18.55 40.60 -9.92
N SER A 821 -17.38 41.23 -9.71
CA SER A 821 -16.15 40.81 -10.37
C SER A 821 -15.76 39.39 -9.91
N TYR A 822 -14.91 38.70 -10.68
CA TYR A 822 -14.45 37.37 -10.26
C TYR A 822 -13.56 37.42 -9.01
N ASP A 823 -12.90 38.54 -8.73
CA ASP A 823 -12.03 38.66 -7.57
C ASP A 823 -12.82 38.95 -6.29
N ASP A 824 -13.80 39.85 -6.33
CA ASP A 824 -14.72 40.10 -5.21
C ASP A 824 -15.53 38.84 -4.88
N TYR A 825 -15.95 38.09 -5.91
CA TYR A 825 -16.64 36.83 -5.74
C TYR A 825 -15.75 35.74 -5.11
N CYS A 826 -14.47 35.68 -5.48
CA CYS A 826 -13.52 34.78 -4.83
C CYS A 826 -13.28 35.18 -3.37
N ALA A 827 -13.10 36.47 -3.07
CA ALA A 827 -12.91 36.97 -1.70
C ALA A 827 -14.10 36.59 -0.80
N ALA A 828 -15.33 36.85 -1.25
CA ALA A 828 -16.55 36.50 -0.51
C ALA A 828 -16.69 34.97 -0.29
N LEU A 829 -16.25 34.14 -1.23
CA LEU A 829 -16.20 32.68 -1.03
C LEU A 829 -15.10 32.25 -0.06
N VAL A 830 -13.92 32.90 -0.08
CA VAL A 830 -12.83 32.62 0.86
C VAL A 830 -13.23 32.96 2.29
N GLU A 831 -13.84 34.12 2.54
CA GLU A 831 -14.36 34.50 3.87
C GLU A 831 -15.37 33.49 4.42
N ARG A 832 -16.36 33.13 3.58
CA ARG A 832 -17.38 32.12 3.91
C ARG A 832 -16.77 30.75 4.24
N LEU A 833 -15.73 30.35 3.51
CA LEU A 833 -15.03 29.08 3.72
C LEU A 833 -14.13 29.13 4.96
N ALA A 834 -13.37 30.21 5.15
CA ALA A 834 -12.51 30.44 6.31
C ALA A 834 -13.32 30.48 7.62
N GLY A 835 -14.47 31.15 7.64
CA GLY A 835 -15.38 31.17 8.78
C GLY A 835 -16.04 29.81 9.12
N ARG A 836 -15.92 28.81 8.23
CA ARG A 836 -16.31 27.41 8.50
C ARG A 836 -15.11 26.57 8.93
N VAL A 837 -13.97 26.70 8.24
CA VAL A 837 -12.73 25.96 8.51
C VAL A 837 -12.11 26.37 9.86
N GLY A 838 -12.05 27.68 10.15
CA GLY A 838 -11.54 28.21 11.42
C GLY A 838 -12.31 27.72 12.65
N ARG A 839 -13.64 27.52 12.53
CA ARG A 839 -14.45 26.92 13.60
C ARG A 839 -14.11 25.45 13.86
N VAL A 840 -13.75 24.69 12.82
CA VAL A 840 -13.33 23.27 12.96
C VAL A 840 -11.91 23.16 13.52
N LEU A 841 -11.02 24.09 13.17
CA LEU A 841 -9.67 24.14 13.70
C LEU A 841 -9.65 24.61 15.17
N GLY A 842 -10.42 25.66 15.51
CA GLY A 842 -10.54 26.15 16.88
C GLY A 842 -11.10 25.10 17.85
N SER A 843 -12.07 24.28 17.43
CA SER A 843 -12.68 23.23 18.27
C SER A 843 -11.80 22.00 18.56
N ARG A 844 -10.50 22.04 18.24
CA ARG A 844 -9.54 20.94 18.47
C ARG A 844 -8.28 21.35 19.25
N VAL A 845 -8.19 22.59 19.73
CA VAL A 845 -6.94 23.13 20.32
C VAL A 845 -6.82 22.90 21.83
N ASP A 846 -7.91 22.65 22.56
CA ASP A 846 -7.89 22.42 24.03
C ASP A 846 -7.28 21.07 24.47
N GLY A 847 -6.59 20.35 23.57
CA GLY A 847 -6.04 19.01 23.82
C GLY A 847 -4.54 18.82 23.56
N PHE A 848 -3.81 19.83 23.06
CA PHE A 848 -2.38 19.70 22.74
C PHE A 848 -1.57 20.95 23.14
N SER A 849 -0.78 20.82 24.20
CA SER A 849 0.20 21.82 24.60
C SER A 849 1.43 21.79 23.66
N GLY A 850 1.57 22.83 22.84
CA GLY A 850 2.85 23.22 22.22
C GLY A 850 3.01 22.94 20.72
N VAL A 851 2.50 23.84 19.86
CA VAL A 851 3.23 24.61 18.82
C VAL A 851 2.29 25.75 18.36
N PRO A 852 2.71 27.04 18.32
CA PRO A 852 1.87 28.12 17.79
C PRO A 852 1.71 28.05 16.27
N LEU A 853 0.47 28.20 15.76
CA LEU A 853 0.16 28.13 14.32
C LEU A 853 0.92 29.14 13.43
N ALA A 854 1.54 30.17 14.02
CA ALA A 854 2.31 31.19 13.33
C ALA A 854 3.56 30.64 12.61
N GLU A 855 4.19 29.57 13.10
CA GLU A 855 5.38 28.99 12.46
C GLU A 855 5.06 28.24 11.16
N ILE A 856 3.82 27.75 10.99
CA ILE A 856 3.39 27.09 9.74
C ILE A 856 3.19 28.12 8.62
N ALA A 857 2.79 29.36 8.95
CA ALA A 857 2.63 30.44 7.97
C ALA A 857 3.96 31.05 7.50
N ALA A 858 5.03 30.96 8.31
CA ALA A 858 6.31 31.60 8.02
C ALA A 858 7.09 30.97 6.83
N THR A 859 6.77 29.74 6.42
CA THR A 859 7.47 29.03 5.34
C THR A 859 7.00 29.38 3.92
N SER A 860 5.98 30.23 3.75
CA SER A 860 5.54 30.75 2.44
C SER A 860 6.04 32.16 2.11
N ALA A 861 6.75 32.83 3.01
CA ALA A 861 7.18 34.23 2.85
C ALA A 861 8.65 34.41 2.39
N VAL A 862 9.33 33.34 1.96
CA VAL A 862 10.72 33.39 1.47
C VAL A 862 10.81 32.96 0.00
N SER A 863 10.28 33.79 -0.90
CA SER A 863 10.56 33.68 -2.36
C SER A 863 10.45 34.99 -3.15
N SER A 864 9.84 36.05 -2.60
CA SER A 864 9.61 37.33 -3.31
C SER A 864 10.72 38.38 -3.18
N GLN A 865 11.86 38.06 -2.54
CA GLN A 865 12.92 39.05 -2.26
C GLN A 865 14.34 38.61 -2.66
N ARG A 866 14.48 38.05 -3.87
CA ARG A 866 15.82 37.82 -4.49
C ARG A 866 15.92 38.12 -6.00
N GLN A 867 15.20 39.15 -6.45
CA GLN A 867 15.46 39.83 -7.73
C GLN A 867 15.50 41.37 -7.56
N SER A 868 16.25 41.86 -6.56
CA SER A 868 16.54 43.30 -6.40
C SER A 868 17.73 43.57 -5.46
N MET A 869 18.93 43.09 -5.82
CA MET A 869 20.21 43.71 -5.41
C MET A 869 21.42 43.06 -6.10
N ILE A 870 21.70 43.49 -7.33
CA ILE A 870 23.09 43.61 -7.81
C ILE A 870 23.33 45.09 -8.09
N ARG A 871 23.66 45.82 -7.02
CA ARG A 871 24.38 47.10 -6.99
C ARG A 871 24.70 47.44 -5.53
N SER A 872 25.74 48.25 -5.32
CA SER A 872 26.30 48.68 -4.02
C SER A 872 26.69 47.57 -3.04
N PHE A 873 27.90 47.02 -3.24
CA PHE A 873 28.82 46.89 -2.11
C PHE A 873 29.04 48.28 -1.51
N HIS A 874 28.85 48.47 -0.19
CA HIS A 874 29.82 49.20 0.64
C HIS A 874 29.50 49.15 2.15
N SER A 875 30.52 48.76 2.92
CA SER A 875 30.83 49.18 4.29
C SER A 875 30.08 48.61 5.51
N LEU A 876 30.91 48.16 6.47
CA LEU A 876 30.76 48.29 7.92
C LEU A 876 29.70 47.43 8.65
N GLY A 877 30.02 46.14 8.80
CA GLY A 877 29.87 45.51 10.11
C GLY A 877 31.03 45.92 11.03
N ARG A 878 30.75 46.28 12.28
CA ARG A 878 31.77 46.55 13.32
C ARG A 878 31.36 45.85 14.62
N SER A 879 32.34 45.23 15.27
CA SER A 879 32.28 44.50 16.57
C SER A 879 31.25 43.36 16.70
N GLY A 880 31.62 42.14 17.09
CA GLY A 880 32.96 41.59 17.32
C GLY A 880 32.98 40.55 18.45
N SER A 881 33.95 39.63 18.39
CA SER A 881 34.36 38.66 19.43
C SER A 881 33.27 37.70 19.94
N SER A 882 33.50 36.41 20.16
CA SER A 882 34.72 35.61 20.37
C SER A 882 34.36 34.13 20.07
N SER A 883 35.25 33.16 19.89
CA SER A 883 36.71 33.10 19.72
C SER A 883 37.05 31.65 19.37
N CYS A 884 37.67 31.42 18.21
CA CYS A 884 38.86 30.57 17.99
C CYS A 884 38.85 29.07 18.43
N THR A 885 39.69 28.17 17.92
CA THR A 885 40.97 28.31 17.19
C THR A 885 41.30 27.02 16.42
N GLU A 886 41.67 27.13 15.12
CA GLU A 886 42.88 26.52 14.49
C GLU A 886 42.95 24.98 14.25
N LEU A 887 43.72 24.35 13.33
CA LEU A 887 44.68 24.67 12.21
C LEU A 887 44.74 23.37 11.31
N SER A 888 45.33 23.23 10.10
CA SER A 888 46.12 24.08 9.21
C SER A 888 46.03 23.67 7.70
N SER A 889 46.00 24.66 6.81
CA SER A 889 46.54 24.77 5.44
C SER A 889 47.48 23.70 4.81
N VAL A 890 47.35 23.44 3.50
CA VAL A 890 48.28 23.84 2.38
C VAL A 890 47.87 23.19 1.02
N VAL A 891 48.06 23.91 -0.09
CA VAL A 891 47.77 23.58 -1.52
C VAL A 891 48.99 24.08 -2.35
N PRO A 892 49.55 23.36 -3.37
CA PRO A 892 49.18 23.53 -4.81
C PRO A 892 49.62 22.34 -5.76
N PRO A 893 49.69 22.44 -7.12
CA PRO A 893 48.86 23.13 -8.14
C PRO A 893 48.43 22.28 -9.40
N VAL A 894 47.30 22.69 -10.02
CA VAL A 894 47.02 22.99 -11.47
C VAL A 894 47.53 22.09 -12.64
N ASP A 895 46.57 21.54 -13.42
CA ASP A 895 46.34 21.68 -14.90
C ASP A 895 45.28 20.62 -15.32
N GLY A 896 44.36 20.76 -16.30
CA GLY A 896 43.94 21.85 -17.19
C GLY A 896 42.95 21.31 -18.27
N SER A 897 42.15 22.19 -18.90
CA SER A 897 41.17 21.97 -20.01
C SER A 897 39.67 21.75 -19.67
N GLU A 898 38.81 22.17 -20.61
CA GLU A 898 37.42 22.60 -20.41
C GLU A 898 36.36 21.61 -20.94
N ALA A 899 35.21 21.51 -20.26
CA ALA A 899 33.91 21.25 -20.90
C ALA A 899 32.75 21.73 -19.99
N LEU A 900 31.87 22.58 -20.52
CA LEU A 900 30.63 23.03 -19.86
C LEU A 900 29.51 21.98 -20.02
N PRO A 901 28.76 21.65 -18.95
CA PRO A 901 27.40 21.13 -19.07
C PRO A 901 26.34 22.16 -18.64
N GLN A 902 25.17 22.10 -19.27
CA GLN A 902 23.99 22.88 -18.86
C GLN A 902 23.42 22.32 -17.54
N GLU A 903 23.28 23.16 -16.51
CA GLU A 903 22.56 22.75 -15.29
C GLU A 903 21.04 22.82 -15.47
N SER A 904 20.40 21.64 -15.52
CA SER A 904 18.98 21.49 -15.21
C SER A 904 18.80 21.18 -13.72
N LEU A 905 18.66 22.22 -12.90
CA LEU A 905 18.40 22.08 -11.46
C LEU A 905 16.93 21.70 -11.19
N VAL A 906 16.70 20.43 -10.85
CA VAL A 906 15.45 19.96 -10.23
C VAL A 906 15.79 19.25 -8.92
N CYS A 907 15.63 19.96 -7.80
CA CYS A 907 15.61 19.35 -6.46
C CYS A 907 14.20 18.88 -6.11
N PRO A 908 13.96 17.58 -5.85
CA PRO A 908 12.67 17.11 -5.36
C PRO A 908 12.52 17.39 -3.85
N ILE A 909 11.54 18.20 -3.47
CA ILE A 909 11.14 18.35 -2.06
C ILE A 909 10.28 17.14 -1.67
N VAL A 910 10.84 16.26 -0.83
CA VAL A 910 10.12 15.11 -0.28
C VAL A 910 9.28 15.55 0.92
N MET A 911 7.96 15.70 0.73
CA MET A 911 7.01 15.84 1.84
C MET A 911 6.47 14.48 2.31
N ARG A 912 6.29 14.31 3.62
CA ARG A 912 5.87 13.03 4.23
C ARG A 912 4.40 12.70 3.92
N PRO A 913 4.03 11.45 3.57
CA PRO A 913 2.67 11.12 3.11
C PRO A 913 1.54 11.21 4.14
N THR A 914 1.84 11.37 5.44
CA THR A 914 0.88 11.15 6.53
C THR A 914 -0.21 12.22 6.65
N VAL A 915 0.05 13.46 6.25
CA VAL A 915 -0.89 14.58 6.42
C VAL A 915 -2.02 14.59 5.38
N LEU A 916 -1.81 13.99 4.20
CA LEU A 916 -2.78 14.07 3.08
C LEU A 916 -3.93 13.05 3.16
N ARG A 917 -3.84 12.01 4.00
CA ARG A 917 -4.93 11.03 4.17
C ARG A 917 -6.03 11.49 5.13
N GLU A 918 -5.71 12.24 6.19
CA GLU A 918 -6.70 12.65 7.20
C GLU A 918 -7.67 13.74 6.73
N LEU A 919 -7.35 14.45 5.63
CA LEU A 919 -8.21 15.46 5.02
C LEU A 919 -9.12 14.91 3.90
N GLY A 920 -9.10 13.59 3.63
CA GLY A 920 -10.02 12.93 2.71
C GLY A 920 -9.86 13.27 1.23
N TRP A 921 -8.66 13.61 0.76
CA TRP A 921 -8.41 13.93 -0.65
C TRP A 921 -8.19 12.67 -1.49
N ARG A 922 -8.93 12.51 -2.60
CA ARG A 922 -8.53 11.62 -3.69
C ARG A 922 -7.75 12.44 -4.72
N VAL A 923 -6.53 12.02 -5.04
CA VAL A 923 -5.74 12.61 -6.13
C VAL A 923 -6.01 11.81 -7.39
N HIS A 924 -6.57 12.44 -8.42
CA HIS A 924 -6.50 11.92 -9.78
C HIS A 924 -5.21 12.43 -10.42
N VAL A 925 -4.26 11.53 -10.66
CA VAL A 925 -3.09 11.85 -11.49
C VAL A 925 -3.48 11.63 -12.95
N SER A 926 -3.71 12.71 -13.68
CA SER A 926 -3.81 12.66 -15.15
C SER A 926 -2.39 12.56 -15.73
N SER A 927 -2.08 11.43 -16.35
CA SER A 927 -0.81 11.20 -17.03
C SER A 927 -0.60 12.19 -18.17
N VAL A 928 0.50 12.95 -18.13
CA VAL A 928 0.98 13.68 -19.31
C VAL A 928 1.61 12.66 -20.26
N THR A 929 0.88 12.30 -21.32
CA THR A 929 1.43 11.50 -22.41
C THR A 929 2.41 12.33 -23.24
N SER A 930 3.61 11.80 -23.42
CA SER A 930 4.64 12.38 -24.29
C SER A 930 4.19 12.43 -25.76
N TYR A 931 4.38 13.58 -26.39
CA TYR A 931 4.46 13.66 -27.85
C TYR A 931 5.73 12.94 -28.31
N SER A 932 5.58 12.01 -29.26
CA SER A 932 6.66 11.50 -30.09
C SER A 932 6.15 11.48 -31.54
N ASP A 933 6.77 12.26 -32.41
CA ASP A 933 6.36 12.34 -33.81
C ASP A 933 6.51 10.98 -34.51
N SER A 934 5.41 10.51 -35.09
CA SER A 934 5.41 9.44 -36.08
C SER A 934 5.19 10.06 -37.46
N LEU A 935 6.27 10.22 -38.22
CA LEU A 935 6.19 10.40 -39.66
C LEU A 935 5.82 9.04 -40.26
N ASP A 936 4.56 8.87 -40.63
CA ASP A 936 4.18 7.83 -41.57
C ASP A 936 3.29 8.43 -42.67
N SER A 937 3.59 8.05 -43.90
CA SER A 937 3.19 8.77 -45.10
C SER A 937 2.25 7.93 -45.95
N ASP A 938 0.94 8.01 -45.70
CA ASP A 938 -0.07 7.75 -46.73
C ASP A 938 -1.50 8.11 -46.26
N ALA A 939 -2.13 9.09 -46.90
CA ALA A 939 -3.59 9.17 -47.16
C ALA A 939 -4.04 10.58 -47.61
N MET A 940 -3.73 10.99 -48.85
CA MET A 940 -4.51 12.06 -49.51
C MET A 940 -4.64 11.84 -51.02
N ARG A 941 -5.81 11.34 -51.43
CA ARG A 941 -6.36 11.55 -52.79
C ARG A 941 -7.83 11.98 -52.68
N PRO A 942 -8.22 13.15 -53.21
CA PRO A 942 -9.62 13.51 -53.34
C PRO A 942 -10.26 12.81 -54.56
N ARG A 943 -11.59 12.63 -54.53
CA ARG A 943 -12.40 12.42 -55.72
C ARG A 943 -13.31 13.63 -55.92
N GLY A 944 -13.30 14.19 -57.12
CA GLY A 944 -14.18 15.32 -57.49
C GLY A 944 -13.79 15.94 -58.82
N THR A 945 -14.30 15.35 -59.91
CA THR A 945 -14.25 15.80 -61.32
C THR A 945 -12.88 16.13 -61.90
#